data_AF-A1AUV9-F1
#
_entry.id   AF-A1AUV9-F1
#
_cell.length_a   1.000
_cell.length_b   1.000
_cell.length_c   1.000
_cell.angle_alpha   90.00
_cell.angle_beta   90.00
_cell.angle_gamma   90.00
#
_symmetry.space_group_name_H-M   'P 1'
#
loop_
_entity.id
_entity.type
_entity.pdbx_description
1 polymer ?
#
loop_
_entity_poly.entity_id
_entity_poly.type
_entity_poly.pdbx_seq_one_letter_code
_entity_poly.pdbx_strand_id
1 'polypeptide(L)'
;MSTSPMTRHATLFSLIGFMLGIGAPVGWIVLRLLLFRTGGKPLVEQALGDILLSGEHLALYAYMGIGTALVLALLGFLIGSYGDERRRRSAELAQLHREVASQKDLFQNRYQVLDNNIKNFHHISSKIQTSLNLEEILLLCAEGLHEILGYERVNILMTQHGQRIRFVTATGSDSFDITGVTLPLDPSIGVIYKCLSEKKVFLIDDISRYPQDYQIQEPHRRQAPLRSRSFILCPIVVKGEAIGAFGIDNKTSKRALNDSDVDTIMLFADQVASAITRINLLTSIDALTSELENSFAFLLGSRPEYSRNVVELKEAVDSVAEGSGAIASASEGVMAAVDETGMAVNEISVAIEQVTRNLDHLAGIVRQSAAAMEGITRTINNVEQSAAISHEVSSQVKSRADESFSVVTETINSLAEIQSSVELSYTAISRLAENSARIENVVNVINDITKRTNLLAFNAAIIAAQAGEYGKSFGVVADEIRNLSLQTGHSTGEITGIIKEILSESRTAADNITASKELVQRGVELGSSTGEALRAIHDSSACSMDMTQQIKQATREQVASVRMVATSMEEISSMTSQILAASADQAKATRSIARSIETITEMAHEMVDSTSRQVRDGHQIRHSVESVSDMVREMFDNMEQRRNQSAEVVKDLESMKNLTCQL
;
A
#
# COMPACT_ATOMS: atom_id res chain seq x y z
N MET A 1 107.13 56.82 66.18
CA MET A 1 108.57 56.71 65.88
C MET A 1 109.22 55.83 66.93
N SER A 2 109.78 54.69 66.54
CA SER A 2 110.93 54.00 67.17
C SER A 2 111.07 52.65 66.46
N THR A 3 112.07 52.56 65.60
CA THR A 3 112.45 51.38 64.82
C THR A 3 113.58 50.65 65.53
N SER A 4 113.49 49.33 65.62
CA SER A 4 114.65 48.44 65.78
C SER A 4 114.47 47.19 64.89
N PRO A 5 115.56 46.53 64.49
CA PRO A 5 115.64 45.87 63.18
C PRO A 5 115.36 44.36 63.27
N MET A 6 114.62 43.82 62.29
CA MET A 6 114.48 42.36 62.11
C MET A 6 115.54 41.81 61.15
N THR A 7 116.35 40.93 61.71
CA THR A 7 117.31 40.02 61.08
C THR A 7 116.60 38.92 60.28
N ARG A 8 117.19 38.48 59.16
CA ARG A 8 116.66 37.39 58.31
C ARG A 8 116.97 36.03 58.93
N HIS A 9 115.94 35.30 59.36
CA HIS A 9 116.06 34.06 60.14
C HIS A 9 116.23 32.80 59.27
N ALA A 10 115.96 32.87 57.96
CA ALA A 10 115.97 31.70 57.08
C ALA A 10 117.36 31.07 56.87
N THR A 11 118.41 31.88 56.83
CA THR A 11 119.80 31.40 56.67
C THR A 11 120.30 30.66 57.91
N LEU A 12 119.84 31.06 59.10
CA LEU A 12 120.25 30.44 60.36
C LEU A 12 119.72 28.99 60.47
N PHE A 13 118.46 28.77 60.13
CA PHE A 13 117.82 27.46 60.25
C PHE A 13 118.32 26.43 59.24
N SER A 14 118.68 26.86 58.02
CA SER A 14 119.28 25.96 57.01
C SER A 14 120.65 25.44 57.47
N LEU A 15 121.47 26.31 58.08
CA LEU A 15 122.81 25.97 58.55
C LEU A 15 122.78 24.96 59.72
N ILE A 16 121.81 25.10 60.62
CA ILE A 16 121.58 24.15 61.71
C ILE A 16 121.13 22.78 61.18
N GLY A 17 120.24 22.75 60.18
CA GLY A 17 119.78 21.51 59.56
C GLY A 17 120.90 20.71 58.88
N PHE A 18 121.80 21.40 58.17
CA PHE A 18 122.95 20.77 57.51
C PHE A 18 123.90 20.09 58.51
N MET A 19 124.21 20.76 59.63
CA MET A 19 125.10 20.23 60.67
C MET A 19 124.54 18.98 61.35
N LEU A 20 123.22 18.88 61.52
CA LEU A 20 122.59 17.69 62.10
C LEU A 20 122.66 16.47 61.16
N GLY A 21 122.51 16.65 59.85
CA GLY A 21 122.54 15.53 58.90
C GLY A 21 123.92 14.88 58.76
N ILE A 22 125.00 15.66 58.85
CA ILE A 22 126.36 15.12 58.82
C ILE A 22 126.64 14.19 60.03
N GLY A 23 125.96 14.40 61.17
CA GLY A 23 126.14 13.59 62.38
C GLY A 23 125.43 12.22 62.36
N ALA A 24 124.49 11.98 61.44
CA ALA A 24 123.66 10.78 61.42
C ALA A 24 124.43 9.45 61.22
N PRO A 25 125.48 9.36 60.37
CA PRO A 25 126.25 8.13 60.18
C PRO A 25 126.98 7.66 61.45
N VAL A 26 127.45 8.62 62.26
CA VAL A 26 128.17 8.35 63.51
C VAL A 26 127.25 7.72 64.54
N GLY A 27 125.99 8.19 64.61
CA GLY A 27 124.97 7.60 65.48
C GLY A 27 124.62 6.16 65.10
N TRP A 28 124.53 5.86 63.80
CA TRP A 28 124.20 4.51 63.31
C TRP A 28 125.28 3.47 63.63
N ILE A 29 126.56 3.85 63.52
CA ILE A 29 127.70 2.99 63.85
C ILE A 29 127.65 2.59 65.34
N VAL A 30 127.38 3.55 66.23
CA VAL A 30 127.26 3.29 67.67
C VAL A 30 126.08 2.36 67.98
N LEU A 31 124.93 2.57 67.35
CA LEU A 31 123.72 1.78 67.58
C LEU A 31 123.88 0.32 67.11
N ARG A 32 124.56 0.10 65.98
CA ARG A 32 124.76 -1.25 65.41
C ARG A 32 125.75 -2.09 66.21
N LEU A 33 126.83 -1.48 66.74
CA LEU A 33 127.78 -2.13 67.66
C LEU A 33 127.11 -2.62 68.95
N LEU A 34 126.04 -1.94 69.39
CA LEU A 34 125.23 -2.34 70.54
C LEU A 34 124.27 -3.51 70.22
N LEU A 35 123.72 -3.56 69.01
CA LEU A 35 122.66 -4.51 68.64
C LEU A 35 123.16 -5.84 68.05
N PHE A 36 124.29 -5.87 67.34
CA PHE A 36 124.71 -7.05 66.55
C PHE A 36 126.16 -7.48 66.85
N ARG A 37 126.42 -7.83 68.11
CA ARG A 37 127.75 -8.29 68.52
C ARG A 37 127.94 -9.78 68.21
N THR A 38 128.68 -10.09 67.15
CA THR A 38 129.07 -11.47 66.83
C THR A 38 130.29 -11.91 67.64
N GLY A 39 130.21 -13.08 68.30
CA GLY A 39 131.33 -13.66 69.05
C GLY A 39 132.41 -14.21 68.13
N GLY A 40 133.66 -13.75 68.31
CA GLY A 40 134.86 -14.31 67.66
C GLY A 40 135.90 -13.32 67.12
N LYS A 41 135.65 -12.00 67.08
CA LYS A 41 136.61 -10.98 66.60
C LYS A 41 136.67 -9.72 67.51
N PRO A 42 137.76 -8.94 67.53
CA PRO A 42 137.88 -7.69 68.30
C PRO A 42 136.93 -6.58 67.85
N LEU A 43 136.44 -5.76 68.80
CA LEU A 43 135.46 -4.67 68.61
C LEU A 43 135.90 -3.60 67.58
N VAL A 44 137.19 -3.25 67.58
CA VAL A 44 137.75 -2.24 66.65
C VAL A 44 137.79 -2.79 65.23
N GLU A 45 137.99 -4.10 65.08
CA GLU A 45 138.00 -4.77 63.78
C GLU A 45 136.57 -4.95 63.22
N GLN A 46 135.55 -5.08 64.08
CA GLN A 46 134.14 -5.02 63.67
C GLN A 46 133.69 -3.60 63.30
N ALA A 47 134.26 -2.57 63.92
CA ALA A 47 133.96 -1.17 63.60
C ALA A 47 134.62 -0.71 62.28
N LEU A 48 135.87 -1.13 62.03
CA LEU A 48 136.64 -0.73 60.85
C LEU A 48 136.52 -1.72 59.68
N GLY A 49 136.28 -3.00 59.95
CA GLY A 49 136.20 -4.04 58.93
C GLY A 49 135.07 -3.81 57.93
N ASP A 50 133.91 -3.38 58.40
CA ASP A 50 132.77 -3.09 57.51
C ASP A 50 132.90 -1.78 56.72
N ILE A 51 133.84 -0.90 57.09
CA ILE A 51 134.10 0.34 56.31
C ILE A 51 135.01 0.03 55.11
N LEU A 52 135.81 -1.04 55.15
CA LEU A 52 136.90 -1.29 54.20
C LEU A 52 136.76 -2.54 53.31
N LEU A 53 135.83 -3.47 53.58
CA LEU A 53 135.82 -4.78 52.91
C LEU A 53 135.00 -4.87 51.62
N SER A 54 134.14 -3.91 51.28
CA SER A 54 133.47 -3.90 49.97
C SER A 54 132.92 -2.52 49.60
N GLY A 55 133.04 -2.17 48.30
CA GLY A 55 132.65 -0.85 47.77
C GLY A 55 131.18 -0.49 47.94
N GLU A 56 130.32 -1.46 48.25
CA GLU A 56 128.90 -1.21 48.53
C GLU A 56 128.65 -0.55 49.89
N HIS A 57 129.44 -0.87 50.92
CA HIS A 57 129.24 -0.29 52.26
C HIS A 57 129.71 1.17 52.34
N LEU A 58 130.80 1.53 51.66
CA LEU A 58 131.25 2.92 51.57
C LEU A 58 130.22 3.81 50.85
N ALA A 59 129.58 3.29 49.81
CA ALA A 59 128.51 3.97 49.10
C ALA A 59 127.27 4.19 49.98
N LEU A 60 126.91 3.21 50.82
CA LEU A 60 125.75 3.29 51.71
C LEU A 60 125.91 4.39 52.78
N TYR A 61 127.09 4.51 53.39
CA TYR A 61 127.35 5.53 54.42
C TYR A 61 127.53 6.94 53.84
N ALA A 62 128.13 7.06 52.65
CA ALA A 62 128.18 8.33 51.92
C ALA A 62 126.78 8.80 51.51
N TYR A 63 125.93 7.88 51.04
CA TYR A 63 124.53 8.16 50.71
C TYR A 63 123.72 8.60 51.95
N MET A 64 123.95 7.96 53.10
CA MET A 64 123.26 8.30 54.34
C MET A 64 123.66 9.68 54.87
N GLY A 65 124.96 10.04 54.85
CA GLY A 65 125.43 11.33 55.36
C GLY A 65 125.12 12.51 54.45
N ILE A 66 125.32 12.35 53.13
CA ILE A 66 125.05 13.42 52.16
C ILE A 66 123.54 13.59 51.97
N GLY A 67 122.78 12.48 51.90
CA GLY A 67 121.33 12.52 51.74
C GLY A 67 120.60 13.17 52.91
N THR A 68 120.98 12.86 54.15
CA THR A 68 120.32 13.44 55.33
C THR A 68 120.69 14.91 55.55
N ALA A 69 121.92 15.33 55.24
CA ALA A 69 122.33 16.74 55.33
C ALA A 69 121.57 17.65 54.36
N LEU A 70 121.32 17.17 53.14
CA LEU A 70 120.64 17.93 52.09
C LEU A 70 119.14 18.10 52.39
N VAL A 71 118.50 17.06 52.91
CA VAL A 71 117.07 17.09 53.28
C VAL A 71 116.82 18.00 54.49
N LEU A 72 117.65 17.93 55.53
CA LEU A 72 117.50 18.76 56.73
C LEU A 72 117.83 20.24 56.47
N ALA A 73 118.78 20.54 55.59
CA ALA A 73 119.06 21.91 55.15
C ALA A 73 117.90 22.54 54.36
N LEU A 74 117.22 21.74 53.52
CA LEU A 74 116.04 22.16 52.76
C LEU A 74 114.83 22.40 53.66
N LEU A 75 114.62 21.52 54.67
CA LEU A 75 113.56 21.67 55.67
C LEU A 75 113.78 22.91 56.55
N GLY A 76 115.02 23.17 56.96
CA GLY A 76 115.38 24.37 57.74
C GLY A 76 115.15 25.67 56.97
N PHE A 77 115.44 25.68 55.67
CA PHE A 77 115.16 26.82 54.80
C PHE A 77 113.64 27.05 54.59
N LEU A 78 112.87 25.96 54.43
CA LEU A 78 111.40 26.03 54.30
C LEU A 78 110.73 26.57 55.56
N ILE A 79 111.13 26.11 56.75
CA ILE A 79 110.57 26.58 58.03
C ILE A 79 110.93 28.06 58.27
N GLY A 80 112.14 28.48 57.93
CA GLY A 80 112.57 29.88 58.05
C GLY A 80 111.87 30.82 57.07
N SER A 81 111.62 30.39 55.83
CA SER A 81 110.90 31.19 54.83
C SER A 81 109.39 31.31 55.13
N TYR A 82 108.75 30.26 55.66
CA TYR A 82 107.33 30.31 56.06
C TYR A 82 107.07 31.17 57.32
N GLY A 83 108.09 31.36 58.18
CA GLY A 83 107.99 32.19 59.38
C GLY A 83 107.99 33.70 59.11
N ASP A 84 108.82 34.14 58.17
CA ASP A 84 108.92 35.57 57.79
C ASP A 84 107.73 36.02 56.92
N GLU A 85 107.14 35.13 56.12
CA GLU A 85 105.97 35.45 55.29
C GLU A 85 104.68 35.62 56.11
N ARG A 86 104.54 34.90 57.24
CA ARG A 86 103.38 35.03 58.14
C ARG A 86 103.38 36.33 58.95
N ARG A 87 104.54 36.84 59.37
CA ARG A 87 104.59 38.09 60.17
C ARG A 87 104.42 39.33 59.30
N ARG A 88 104.91 39.30 58.06
CA ARG A 88 104.70 40.40 57.12
C ARG A 88 103.23 40.50 56.68
N ARG A 89 102.55 39.38 56.45
CA ARG A 89 101.10 39.36 56.19
C ARG A 89 100.24 39.77 57.41
N SER A 90 100.66 39.50 58.64
CA SER A 90 99.90 39.88 59.85
C SER A 90 99.92 41.40 60.12
N ALA A 91 101.05 42.07 59.84
CA ALA A 91 101.18 43.52 60.02
C ALA A 91 100.48 44.32 58.90
N GLU A 92 100.51 43.85 57.65
CA GLU A 92 99.71 44.42 56.55
C GLU A 92 98.20 44.12 56.72
N LEU A 93 97.82 42.96 57.29
CA LEU A 93 96.40 42.67 57.61
C LEU A 93 95.83 43.60 58.69
N ALA A 94 96.60 44.09 59.66
CA ALA A 94 96.05 44.91 60.74
C ALA A 94 95.71 46.35 60.29
N GLN A 95 96.41 46.86 59.29
CA GLN A 95 96.11 48.15 58.65
C GLN A 95 95.03 47.99 57.58
N LEU A 96 95.05 46.87 56.83
CA LEU A 96 93.98 46.49 55.91
C LEU A 96 92.66 46.18 56.64
N HIS A 97 92.67 45.60 57.86
CA HIS A 97 91.47 45.30 58.63
C HIS A 97 90.77 46.55 59.19
N ARG A 98 91.46 47.68 59.37
CA ARG A 98 90.81 48.95 59.77
C ARG A 98 90.19 49.66 58.57
N GLU A 99 90.82 49.57 57.40
CA GLU A 99 90.24 50.03 56.13
C GLU A 99 89.05 49.14 55.70
N VAL A 100 89.19 47.81 55.80
CA VAL A 100 88.19 46.79 55.44
C VAL A 100 87.08 46.64 56.48
N ALA A 101 87.28 46.92 57.77
CA ALA A 101 86.17 46.97 58.73
C ALA A 101 85.22 48.14 58.43
N SER A 102 85.75 49.29 57.97
CA SER A 102 84.91 50.41 57.53
C SER A 102 84.16 50.11 56.22
N GLN A 103 84.76 49.33 55.31
CA GLN A 103 84.06 48.82 54.12
C GLN A 103 83.10 47.65 54.42
N LYS A 104 83.40 46.80 55.41
CA LYS A 104 82.61 45.63 55.79
C LYS A 104 81.31 46.02 56.50
N ASP A 105 81.32 47.02 57.39
CA ASP A 105 80.06 47.55 57.97
C ASP A 105 79.18 48.21 56.90
N LEU A 106 79.79 48.81 55.86
CA LEU A 106 79.08 49.38 54.71
C LEU A 106 78.51 48.29 53.78
N PHE A 107 79.14 47.12 53.71
CA PHE A 107 78.70 45.97 52.89
C PHE A 107 77.71 45.05 53.64
N GLN A 108 77.85 44.88 54.95
CA GLN A 108 76.99 44.03 55.79
C GLN A 108 75.61 44.67 56.00
N ASN A 109 75.54 46.01 56.14
CA ASN A 109 74.28 46.75 56.07
C ASN A 109 73.62 46.67 54.69
N ARG A 110 74.39 46.70 53.60
CA ARG A 110 73.85 46.50 52.24
C ARG A 110 73.31 45.08 52.00
N TYR A 111 73.90 44.05 52.61
CA TYR A 111 73.46 42.66 52.46
C TYR A 111 72.21 42.32 53.31
N GLN A 112 72.06 42.89 54.52
CA GLN A 112 70.85 42.72 55.34
C GLN A 112 69.63 43.44 54.75
N VAL A 113 69.82 44.59 54.10
CA VAL A 113 68.75 45.28 53.36
C VAL A 113 68.33 44.49 52.11
N LEU A 114 69.27 43.81 51.44
CA LEU A 114 68.97 42.98 50.26
C LEU A 114 68.25 41.65 50.61
N ASP A 115 68.57 41.00 51.73
CA ASP A 115 67.90 39.77 52.21
C ASP A 115 66.47 40.02 52.70
N ASN A 116 66.22 41.14 53.39
CA ASN A 116 64.86 41.53 53.81
C ASN A 116 63.96 41.86 52.60
N ASN A 117 64.50 42.51 51.57
CA ASN A 117 63.77 42.82 50.34
C ASN A 117 63.36 41.56 49.55
N ILE A 118 64.20 40.51 49.54
CA ILE A 118 63.88 39.22 48.90
C ILE A 118 62.82 38.42 49.70
N LYS A 119 62.85 38.47 51.04
CA LYS A 119 61.80 37.83 51.87
C LYS A 119 60.44 38.52 51.73
N ASN A 120 60.42 39.86 51.70
CA ASN A 120 59.20 40.62 51.44
C ASN A 120 58.64 40.32 50.04
N PHE A 121 59.51 40.22 49.02
CA PHE A 121 59.11 39.81 47.67
C PHE A 121 58.43 38.43 47.65
N HIS A 122 58.99 37.42 48.33
CA HIS A 122 58.40 36.08 48.40
C HIS A 122 57.05 36.06 49.13
N HIS A 123 56.87 36.85 50.19
CA HIS A 123 55.59 36.90 50.92
C HIS A 123 54.49 37.56 50.09
N ILE A 124 54.81 38.63 49.36
CA ILE A 124 53.87 39.32 48.47
C ILE A 124 53.55 38.44 47.24
N SER A 125 54.56 37.81 46.64
CA SER A 125 54.38 36.89 45.51
C SER A 125 53.49 35.69 45.87
N SER A 126 53.59 35.16 47.10
CA SER A 126 52.72 34.09 47.58
C SER A 126 51.27 34.56 47.73
N LYS A 127 51.02 35.74 48.31
CA LYS A 127 49.66 36.30 48.42
C LYS A 127 49.01 36.62 47.06
N ILE A 128 49.80 37.12 46.10
CA ILE A 128 49.35 37.31 44.72
C ILE A 128 48.95 35.97 44.08
N GLN A 129 49.67 34.90 44.42
CA GLN A 129 49.38 33.56 43.92
C GLN A 129 48.17 32.89 44.57
N THR A 130 47.69 33.32 45.73
CA THR A 130 46.51 32.72 46.39
C THR A 130 45.22 33.50 46.16
N SER A 131 45.29 34.81 45.91
CA SER A 131 44.08 35.61 45.68
C SER A 131 43.44 35.33 44.30
N LEU A 132 42.11 35.36 44.29
CA LEU A 132 41.27 35.30 43.09
C LEU A 132 40.63 36.67 42.78
N ASN A 133 40.92 37.70 43.57
CA ASN A 133 40.43 39.05 43.34
C ASN A 133 41.50 39.89 42.65
N LEU A 134 41.24 40.28 41.41
CA LEU A 134 42.18 41.06 40.60
C LEU A 134 42.54 42.41 41.25
N GLU A 135 41.57 43.08 41.89
CA GLU A 135 41.84 44.38 42.54
C GLU A 135 42.78 44.25 43.74
N GLU A 136 42.62 43.17 44.52
CA GLU A 136 43.49 42.85 45.66
C GLU A 136 44.92 42.53 45.20
N ILE A 137 45.06 41.76 44.11
CA ILE A 137 46.36 41.40 43.53
C ILE A 137 47.11 42.64 43.04
N LEU A 138 46.41 43.55 42.34
CA LEU A 138 47.00 44.78 41.85
C LEU A 138 47.43 45.70 43.00
N LEU A 139 46.64 45.79 44.07
CA LEU A 139 46.99 46.54 45.28
C LEU A 139 48.25 46.01 45.95
N LEU A 140 48.32 44.69 46.18
CA LEU A 140 49.48 44.03 46.77
C LEU A 140 50.76 44.21 45.94
N CYS A 141 50.65 44.23 44.61
CA CYS A 141 51.79 44.51 43.72
C CYS A 141 52.27 45.96 43.82
N ALA A 142 51.34 46.93 43.92
CA ALA A 142 51.70 48.34 44.03
C ALA A 142 52.36 48.65 45.38
N GLU A 143 51.83 48.09 46.47
CA GLU A 143 52.43 48.19 47.81
C GLU A 143 53.78 47.49 47.88
N GLY A 144 53.90 46.30 47.31
CA GLY A 144 55.16 45.57 47.26
C GLY A 144 56.26 46.32 46.54
N LEU A 145 55.97 46.91 45.38
CA LEU A 145 56.94 47.72 44.64
C LEU A 145 57.31 49.02 45.38
N HIS A 146 56.37 49.62 46.10
CA HIS A 146 56.61 50.81 46.91
C HIS A 146 57.54 50.50 48.10
N GLU A 147 57.29 49.41 48.84
CA GLU A 147 58.06 49.03 50.02
C GLU A 147 59.43 48.41 49.68
N ILE A 148 59.51 47.56 48.66
CA ILE A 148 60.74 46.80 48.34
C ILE A 148 61.78 47.68 47.63
N LEU A 149 61.35 48.47 46.66
CA LEU A 149 62.26 49.32 45.85
C LEU A 149 62.41 50.72 46.45
N GLY A 150 61.51 51.13 47.36
CA GLY A 150 61.54 52.41 48.04
C GLY A 150 61.27 53.60 47.10
N TYR A 151 60.50 53.39 46.04
CA TYR A 151 60.02 54.45 45.16
C TYR A 151 58.83 55.17 45.78
N GLU A 152 58.78 56.50 45.70
CA GLU A 152 57.73 57.28 46.36
C GLU A 152 56.33 56.98 45.86
N ARG A 153 56.16 56.78 44.55
CA ARG A 153 54.83 56.52 43.97
C ARG A 153 54.88 55.33 43.04
N VAL A 154 53.98 54.39 43.25
CA VAL A 154 53.71 53.29 42.32
C VAL A 154 52.27 53.39 41.88
N ASN A 155 52.06 53.59 40.59
CA ASN A 155 50.74 53.64 39.98
C ASN A 155 50.56 52.43 39.06
N ILE A 156 49.38 51.83 39.06
CA ILE A 156 49.02 50.81 38.10
C ILE A 156 47.88 51.31 37.25
N LEU A 157 48.11 51.29 35.94
CA LEU A 157 47.15 51.65 34.94
C LEU A 157 46.68 50.40 34.22
N MET A 158 45.37 50.20 34.05
CA MET A 158 44.81 49.07 33.30
C MET A 158 43.96 49.56 32.14
N THR A 159 44.08 48.87 31.01
CA THR A 159 43.29 49.15 29.82
C THR A 159 41.83 48.77 30.08
N GLN A 160 40.91 49.61 29.61
CA GLN A 160 39.48 49.43 29.70
C GLN A 160 38.93 49.40 28.27
N HIS A 161 38.50 48.22 27.81
CA HIS A 161 37.98 47.97 26.46
C HIS A 161 38.92 48.40 25.31
N GLY A 162 40.24 48.40 25.53
CA GLY A 162 41.26 48.70 24.50
C GLY A 162 41.28 50.14 23.97
N GLN A 163 40.41 51.03 24.47
CA GLN A 163 40.29 52.42 23.98
C GLN A 163 40.71 53.45 25.03
N ARG A 164 40.64 53.08 26.30
CA ARG A 164 40.99 53.95 27.42
C ARG A 164 41.88 53.21 28.40
N ILE A 165 42.66 53.95 29.16
CA ILE A 165 43.44 53.43 30.27
C ILE A 165 43.06 54.16 31.54
N ARG A 166 42.85 53.39 32.62
CA ARG A 166 42.37 53.88 33.91
C ARG A 166 43.41 53.61 34.98
N PHE A 167 43.61 54.54 35.90
CA PHE A 167 44.34 54.27 37.13
C PHE A 167 43.51 53.34 38.01
N VAL A 168 44.04 52.15 38.30
CA VAL A 168 43.36 51.14 39.12
C VAL A 168 43.89 51.15 40.55
N THR A 169 45.17 51.40 40.73
CA THR A 169 45.85 51.35 42.03
C THR A 169 46.93 52.42 42.08
N ALA A 170 47.12 53.07 43.23
CA ALA A 170 48.28 53.91 43.50
C ALA A 170 48.68 53.82 44.97
N THR A 171 49.99 53.70 45.21
CA THR A 171 50.59 53.60 46.55
C THR A 171 51.67 54.67 46.72
N GLY A 172 51.78 55.24 47.94
CA GLY A 172 52.79 56.24 48.31
C GLY A 172 52.45 57.70 47.95
N SER A 173 51.17 57.97 47.68
CA SER A 173 50.67 59.28 47.26
C SER A 173 49.69 59.88 48.28
N ASP A 174 50.13 60.17 49.51
CA ASP A 174 49.33 60.74 50.62
C ASP A 174 48.73 62.14 50.35
N SER A 175 48.75 62.59 49.09
CA SER A 175 48.33 63.92 48.65
C SER A 175 47.38 63.93 47.44
N PHE A 176 46.84 62.78 46.96
CA PHE A 176 45.92 62.78 45.82
C PHE A 176 44.99 61.55 45.70
N ASP A 177 43.74 61.78 45.27
CA ASP A 177 42.75 60.76 44.96
C ASP A 177 42.82 60.36 43.47
N ILE A 178 43.20 59.10 43.21
CA ILE A 178 43.33 58.53 41.87
C ILE A 178 42.00 58.01 41.29
N THR A 179 40.91 58.03 42.07
CA THR A 179 39.62 57.51 41.61
C THR A 179 39.08 58.32 40.42
N GLY A 180 38.73 57.62 39.35
CA GLY A 180 38.13 58.23 38.15
C GLY A 180 39.09 58.85 37.13
N VAL A 181 40.42 58.79 37.34
CA VAL A 181 41.39 59.28 36.34
C VAL A 181 41.47 58.29 35.18
N THR A 182 40.92 58.70 34.03
CA THR A 182 40.97 57.95 32.77
C THR A 182 41.66 58.76 31.68
N LEU A 183 42.40 58.05 30.85
CA LEU A 183 43.18 58.61 29.75
C LEU A 183 42.80 57.89 28.45
N PRO A 184 42.77 58.58 27.30
CA PRO A 184 42.61 57.92 26.02
C PRO A 184 43.87 57.12 25.68
N LEU A 185 43.72 55.90 25.15
CA LEU A 185 44.85 55.07 24.71
C LEU A 185 45.25 55.47 23.28
N ASP A 186 45.80 56.67 23.14
CA ASP A 186 46.25 57.24 21.86
C ASP A 186 47.61 57.95 22.02
N PRO A 187 48.26 58.40 20.93
CA PRO A 187 49.57 59.07 21.02
C PRO A 187 49.59 60.35 21.89
N SER A 188 48.45 60.91 22.29
CA SER A 188 48.39 62.13 23.13
C SER A 188 48.91 61.91 24.56
N ILE A 189 48.92 60.67 25.06
CA ILE A 189 49.46 60.32 26.38
C ILE A 189 50.95 59.94 26.33
N GLY A 190 51.62 60.24 25.21
CA GLY A 190 53.06 60.17 25.04
C GLY A 190 53.66 58.80 25.35
N VAL A 191 54.66 58.78 26.22
CA VAL A 191 55.42 57.56 26.57
C VAL A 191 54.57 56.46 27.22
N ILE A 192 53.42 56.78 27.84
CA ILE A 192 52.49 55.74 28.36
C ILE A 192 51.87 54.95 27.21
N TYR A 193 51.44 55.63 26.15
CA TYR A 193 50.95 54.96 24.94
C TYR A 193 52.05 54.14 24.28
N LYS A 194 53.27 54.69 24.21
CA LYS A 194 54.44 54.00 23.63
C LYS A 194 54.81 52.74 24.43
N CYS A 195 54.78 52.80 25.75
CA CYS A 195 54.96 51.65 26.66
C CYS A 195 54.00 50.51 26.37
N LEU A 196 52.72 50.82 26.17
CA LEU A 196 51.66 49.83 25.97
C LEU A 196 51.64 49.30 24.52
N SER A 197 51.82 50.18 23.53
CA SER A 197 51.82 49.79 22.12
C SER A 197 53.07 49.02 21.70
N GLU A 198 54.26 49.46 22.16
CA GLU A 198 55.52 48.78 21.85
C GLU A 198 55.83 47.61 22.79
N LYS A 199 55.10 47.51 23.93
CA LYS A 199 55.28 46.46 24.95
C LYS A 199 56.71 46.42 25.51
N LYS A 200 57.30 47.61 25.65
CA LYS A 200 58.67 47.80 26.15
C LYS A 200 58.65 48.62 27.42
N VAL A 201 59.58 48.32 28.31
CA VAL A 201 59.84 49.13 29.50
C VAL A 201 60.53 50.42 29.07
N PHE A 202 60.08 51.55 29.63
CA PHE A 202 60.70 52.85 29.44
C PHE A 202 61.23 53.39 30.76
N LEU A 203 62.54 53.59 30.83
CA LEU A 203 63.23 54.31 31.89
C LEU A 203 63.48 55.74 31.43
N ILE A 204 62.86 56.73 32.10
CA ILE A 204 62.95 58.13 31.71
C ILE A 204 63.60 58.95 32.83
N ASP A 205 64.79 59.49 32.57
CA ASP A 205 65.51 60.35 33.52
C ASP A 205 65.01 61.81 33.51
N ASP A 206 64.71 62.34 32.33
CA ASP A 206 64.09 63.66 32.16
C ASP A 206 63.30 63.70 30.85
N ILE A 207 61.97 63.61 30.97
CA ILE A 207 61.04 63.62 29.84
C ILE A 207 61.17 64.87 28.95
N SER A 208 61.72 65.97 29.48
CA SER A 208 61.91 67.23 28.73
C SER A 208 62.94 67.11 27.61
N ARG A 209 63.85 66.14 27.71
CA ARG A 209 64.92 65.88 26.73
C ARG A 209 64.49 64.93 25.62
N TYR A 210 63.34 64.27 25.79
CA TYR A 210 62.79 63.35 24.80
C TYR A 210 61.93 64.10 23.77
N PRO A 211 61.82 63.58 22.53
CA PRO A 211 61.05 64.23 21.49
C PRO A 211 59.55 64.32 21.84
N GLN A 212 58.82 65.20 21.14
CA GLN A 212 57.44 65.55 21.48
C GLN A 212 56.47 64.36 21.51
N ASP A 213 56.77 63.27 20.79
CA ASP A 213 55.98 62.03 20.78
C ASP A 213 56.08 61.21 22.08
N TYR A 214 57.08 61.47 22.94
CA TYR A 214 57.18 60.88 24.29
C TYR A 214 56.46 61.74 25.34
N GLN A 215 56.23 63.02 25.06
CA GLN A 215 55.67 63.95 26.03
C GLN A 215 54.14 63.87 26.05
N ILE A 216 53.56 63.87 27.24
CA ILE A 216 52.11 63.92 27.42
C ILE A 216 51.60 65.30 26.95
N GLN A 217 50.61 65.30 26.07
CA GLN A 217 50.03 66.50 25.47
C GLN A 217 48.96 67.14 26.39
N GLU A 218 48.62 68.40 26.12
CA GLU A 218 47.50 69.08 26.79
C GLU A 218 46.16 68.46 26.34
N PRO A 219 45.15 68.28 27.24
CA PRO A 219 45.05 68.77 28.62
C PRO A 219 45.64 67.82 29.68
N HIS A 220 46.04 66.60 29.30
CA HIS A 220 46.47 65.54 30.22
C HIS A 220 47.77 65.88 30.97
N ARG A 221 48.64 66.69 30.37
CA ARG A 221 49.87 67.20 31.00
C ARG A 221 49.65 67.95 32.32
N ARG A 222 48.47 68.53 32.53
CA ARG A 222 48.14 69.26 33.78
C ARG A 222 47.80 68.33 34.95
N GLN A 223 47.51 67.06 34.68
CA GLN A 223 47.09 66.11 35.71
C GLN A 223 48.26 65.82 36.67
N ALA A 224 48.02 65.99 37.96
CA ALA A 224 49.02 65.82 39.01
C ALA A 224 49.80 64.48 39.00
N PRO A 225 49.19 63.30 38.72
CA PRO A 225 49.91 62.03 38.68
C PRO A 225 50.85 61.87 37.46
N LEU A 226 50.65 62.66 36.40
CA LEU A 226 51.41 62.57 35.15
C LEU A 226 52.52 63.63 35.02
N ARG A 227 52.74 64.42 36.08
CA ARG A 227 53.66 65.58 36.10
C ARG A 227 55.08 65.24 36.54
N SER A 228 55.41 63.98 36.68
CA SER A 228 56.75 63.53 37.05
C SER A 228 57.69 63.70 35.84
N ARG A 229 58.87 64.30 36.06
CA ARG A 229 59.86 64.48 34.98
C ARG A 229 60.70 63.22 34.76
N SER A 230 60.82 62.40 35.79
CA SER A 230 61.58 61.15 35.79
C SER A 230 60.68 60.03 36.33
N PHE A 231 60.56 58.93 35.61
CA PHE A 231 59.73 57.78 35.99
C PHE A 231 60.10 56.52 35.20
N ILE A 232 59.67 55.36 35.70
CA ILE A 232 59.73 54.05 35.03
C ILE A 232 58.31 53.67 34.61
N LEU A 233 58.15 53.24 33.35
CA LEU A 233 56.92 52.64 32.86
C LEU A 233 57.20 51.20 32.42
N CYS A 234 56.52 50.24 33.05
CA CYS A 234 56.64 48.82 32.73
C CYS A 234 55.27 48.26 32.33
N PRO A 235 55.12 47.65 31.14
CA PRO A 235 53.85 47.10 30.71
C PRO A 235 53.51 45.79 31.43
N ILE A 236 52.22 45.53 31.63
CA ILE A 236 51.65 44.25 32.07
C ILE A 236 51.12 43.56 30.81
N VAL A 237 51.74 42.43 30.44
CA VAL A 237 51.43 41.73 29.19
C VAL A 237 50.82 40.37 29.48
N VAL A 238 49.57 40.15 29.05
CA VAL A 238 48.89 38.85 29.15
C VAL A 238 48.69 38.28 27.76
N LYS A 239 49.17 37.04 27.52
CA LYS A 239 49.07 36.34 26.23
C LYS A 239 49.53 37.18 25.02
N GLY A 240 50.54 38.03 25.21
CA GLY A 240 51.11 38.87 24.17
C GLY A 240 50.40 40.21 23.95
N GLU A 241 49.35 40.54 24.69
CA GLU A 241 48.70 41.86 24.67
C GLU A 241 49.02 42.66 25.94
N ALA A 242 49.36 43.94 25.79
CA ALA A 242 49.58 44.83 26.93
C ALA A 242 48.22 45.29 27.47
N ILE A 243 47.88 44.77 28.65
CA ILE A 243 46.58 45.01 29.29
C ILE A 243 46.65 46.10 30.38
N GLY A 244 47.85 46.58 30.70
CA GLY A 244 48.10 47.64 31.67
C GLY A 244 49.58 48.03 31.73
N ALA A 245 49.93 48.95 32.63
CA ALA A 245 51.32 49.33 32.91
C ALA A 245 51.49 49.80 34.36
N PHE A 246 52.62 49.47 34.96
CA PHE A 246 53.16 50.09 36.17
C PHE A 246 53.85 51.40 35.81
N GLY A 247 53.50 52.48 36.49
CA GLY A 247 54.14 53.79 36.42
C GLY A 247 54.70 54.18 37.77
N ILE A 248 56.02 54.25 37.87
CA ILE A 248 56.74 54.39 39.15
C ILE A 248 57.62 55.64 39.10
N ASP A 249 57.57 56.47 40.14
CA ASP A 249 58.34 57.72 40.19
C ASP A 249 58.83 58.13 41.59
N ASN A 250 59.79 59.07 41.60
CA ASN A 250 60.36 59.72 42.79
C ASN A 250 60.17 61.25 42.73
N LYS A 251 58.91 61.70 42.65
CA LYS A 251 58.58 63.10 42.38
C LYS A 251 59.17 64.11 43.37
N THR A 252 59.29 63.78 44.65
CA THR A 252 59.60 64.73 45.73
C THR A 252 61.08 64.72 46.10
N SER A 253 61.67 63.53 46.28
CA SER A 253 63.09 63.34 46.62
C SER A 253 64.04 63.51 45.44
N LYS A 254 63.56 63.39 44.20
CA LYS A 254 64.37 63.42 42.96
C LYS A 254 65.55 62.42 42.97
N ARG A 255 65.40 61.30 43.68
CA ARG A 255 66.35 60.18 43.64
C ARG A 255 66.48 59.68 42.19
N ALA A 256 67.72 59.54 41.71
CA ALA A 256 68.01 59.01 40.38
C ALA A 256 67.46 57.58 40.24
N LEU A 257 66.82 57.31 39.10
CA LEU A 257 66.30 55.98 38.79
C LEU A 257 67.46 55.02 38.52
N ASN A 258 67.27 53.75 38.85
CA ASN A 258 68.33 52.74 38.77
C ASN A 258 67.94 51.64 37.78
N ASP A 259 68.81 51.35 36.82
CA ASP A 259 68.59 50.29 35.81
C ASP A 259 68.33 48.92 36.46
N SER A 260 68.93 48.62 37.62
CA SER A 260 68.73 47.33 38.31
C SER A 260 67.32 47.12 38.88
N ASP A 261 66.52 48.18 39.02
CA ASP A 261 65.17 48.08 39.60
C ASP A 261 64.12 47.68 38.54
N VAL A 262 64.43 47.89 37.26
CA VAL A 262 63.56 47.56 36.12
C VAL A 262 63.20 46.07 36.10
N ASP A 263 64.16 45.19 36.32
CA ASP A 263 63.94 43.74 36.30
C ASP A 263 62.97 43.28 37.40
N THR A 264 63.00 43.95 38.56
CA THR A 264 62.09 43.64 39.68
C THR A 264 60.66 44.08 39.34
N ILE A 265 60.50 45.22 38.68
CA ILE A 265 59.19 45.73 38.24
C ILE A 265 58.59 44.81 37.17
N MET A 266 59.41 44.33 36.23
CA MET A 266 58.98 43.36 35.22
C MET A 266 58.49 42.05 35.86
N LEU A 267 59.19 41.57 36.89
CA LEU A 267 58.80 40.35 37.59
C LEU A 267 57.42 40.47 38.27
N PHE A 268 57.09 41.62 38.87
CA PHE A 268 55.75 41.89 39.40
C PHE A 268 54.70 41.98 38.29
N ALA A 269 55.03 42.59 37.15
CA ALA A 269 54.14 42.65 36.00
C ALA A 269 53.78 41.27 35.44
N ASP A 270 54.73 40.33 35.42
CA ASP A 270 54.50 38.94 35.02
C ASP A 270 53.64 38.17 36.05
N GLN A 271 53.80 38.42 37.36
CA GLN A 271 52.94 37.80 38.37
C GLN A 271 51.47 38.23 38.23
N VAL A 272 51.22 39.52 37.98
CA VAL A 272 49.88 40.04 37.69
C VAL A 272 49.31 39.39 36.42
N ALA A 273 50.13 39.26 35.37
CA ALA A 273 49.69 38.65 34.12
C ALA A 273 49.29 37.17 34.27
N SER A 274 50.06 36.41 35.05
CA SER A 274 49.76 35.02 35.38
C SER A 274 48.45 34.87 36.17
N ALA A 275 48.24 35.73 37.18
CA ALA A 275 47.02 35.73 37.98
C ALA A 275 45.75 36.02 37.16
N ILE A 276 45.82 36.99 36.22
CA ILE A 276 44.71 37.30 35.31
C ILE A 276 44.36 36.11 34.41
N THR A 277 45.37 35.40 33.91
CA THR A 277 45.15 34.20 33.09
C THR A 277 44.47 33.09 33.88
N ARG A 278 44.85 32.91 35.15
CA ARG A 278 44.25 31.92 36.05
C ARG A 278 42.79 32.23 36.36
N ILE A 279 42.47 33.48 36.71
CA ILE A 279 41.09 33.90 37.05
C ILE A 279 40.15 33.65 35.86
N ASN A 280 40.57 34.02 34.64
CA ASN A 280 39.75 33.82 33.42
C ASN A 280 39.51 32.34 33.08
N LEU A 281 40.49 31.46 33.33
CA LEU A 281 40.35 30.02 33.10
C LEU A 281 39.27 29.42 34.02
N LEU A 282 39.27 29.82 35.28
CA LEU A 282 38.37 29.32 36.31
C LEU A 282 36.90 29.71 36.05
N THR A 283 36.64 30.93 35.61
CA THR A 283 35.29 31.38 35.26
C THR A 283 34.72 30.67 34.03
N SER A 284 35.57 30.30 33.06
CA SER A 284 35.14 29.62 31.84
C SER A 284 34.74 28.16 32.09
N ILE A 285 35.37 27.50 33.08
CA ILE A 285 35.02 26.14 33.49
C ILE A 285 33.61 26.11 34.08
N ASP A 286 33.27 27.04 34.98
CA ASP A 286 31.96 27.10 35.65
C ASP A 286 30.80 27.31 34.65
N ALA A 287 31.01 28.05 33.56
CA ALA A 287 29.99 28.24 32.52
C ALA A 287 29.77 26.96 31.69
N LEU A 288 30.86 26.29 31.30
CA LEU A 288 30.81 25.06 30.51
C LEU A 288 30.16 23.90 31.26
N THR A 289 30.41 23.78 32.57
CA THR A 289 29.80 22.72 33.39
C THR A 289 28.29 22.88 33.49
N SER A 290 27.78 24.10 33.64
CA SER A 290 26.33 24.36 33.70
C SER A 290 25.61 24.10 32.37
N GLU A 291 26.21 24.45 31.24
CA GLU A 291 25.64 24.18 29.90
C GLU A 291 25.60 22.67 29.59
N LEU A 292 26.62 21.93 30.04
CA LEU A 292 26.71 20.48 29.91
C LEU A 292 25.59 19.77 30.71
N GLU A 293 25.35 20.18 31.96
CA GLU A 293 24.29 19.62 32.80
C GLU A 293 22.90 19.84 32.20
N ASN A 294 22.63 21.04 31.70
CA ASN A 294 21.34 21.37 31.07
C ASN A 294 21.11 20.55 29.79
N SER A 295 22.14 20.35 28.97
CA SER A 295 22.05 19.54 27.74
C SER A 295 21.78 18.06 28.04
N PHE A 296 22.46 17.49 29.02
CA PHE A 296 22.20 16.11 29.45
C PHE A 296 20.81 15.95 30.06
N ALA A 297 20.34 16.91 30.85
CA ALA A 297 19.00 16.88 31.44
C ALA A 297 17.91 16.92 30.37
N PHE A 298 18.05 17.77 29.35
CA PHE A 298 17.11 17.87 28.24
C PHE A 298 17.04 16.56 27.42
N LEU A 299 18.19 16.02 27.03
CA LEU A 299 18.25 14.77 26.25
C LEU A 299 17.70 13.58 27.04
N LEU A 300 18.11 13.40 28.29
CA LEU A 300 17.59 12.31 29.14
C LEU A 300 16.09 12.48 29.43
N GLY A 301 15.61 13.72 29.54
CA GLY A 301 14.18 14.03 29.68
C GLY A 301 13.33 13.62 28.47
N SER A 302 13.94 13.46 27.30
CA SER A 302 13.27 13.03 26.06
C SER A 302 13.13 11.49 25.93
N ARG A 303 13.80 10.71 26.81
CA ARG A 303 13.75 9.24 26.81
C ARG A 303 12.33 8.62 26.81
N PRO A 304 11.37 9.08 27.63
CA PRO A 304 10.02 8.51 27.63
C PRO A 304 9.26 8.79 26.33
N GLU A 305 9.50 9.93 25.69
CA GLU A 305 8.87 10.28 24.41
C GLU A 305 9.35 9.36 23.28
N TYR A 306 10.67 9.12 23.17
CA TYR A 306 11.22 8.17 22.19
C TYR A 306 10.71 6.74 22.43
N SER A 307 10.69 6.30 23.69
CA SER A 307 10.18 4.97 24.04
C SER A 307 8.70 4.82 23.67
N ARG A 308 7.89 5.86 23.86
CA ARG A 308 6.48 5.85 23.47
C ARG A 308 6.32 5.76 21.96
N ASN A 309 7.05 6.58 21.20
CA ASN A 309 6.98 6.58 19.74
C ASN A 309 7.37 5.22 19.13
N VAL A 310 8.37 4.53 19.72
CA VAL A 310 8.76 3.18 19.29
C VAL A 310 7.64 2.16 19.54
N VAL A 311 6.96 2.24 20.68
CA VAL A 311 5.82 1.35 21.00
C VAL A 311 4.65 1.63 20.06
N GLU A 312 4.28 2.91 19.87
CA GLU A 312 3.22 3.31 18.94
C GLU A 312 3.52 2.87 17.50
N LEU A 313 4.78 2.98 17.06
CA LEU A 313 5.20 2.53 15.73
C LEU A 313 5.12 1.01 15.61
N LYS A 314 5.49 0.25 16.64
CA LYS A 314 5.35 -1.21 16.67
C LYS A 314 3.87 -1.63 16.58
N GLU A 315 3.01 -1.02 17.38
CA GLU A 315 1.56 -1.26 17.36
C GLU A 315 0.94 -0.92 16.00
N ALA A 316 1.35 0.18 15.37
CA ALA A 316 0.90 0.54 14.03
C ALA A 316 1.34 -0.48 12.98
N VAL A 317 2.57 -0.99 13.05
CA VAL A 317 3.07 -2.04 12.13
C VAL A 317 2.32 -3.35 12.32
N ASP A 318 2.07 -3.76 13.56
CA ASP A 318 1.30 -4.97 13.87
C ASP A 318 -0.15 -4.83 13.37
N SER A 319 -0.78 -3.66 13.55
CA SER A 319 -2.11 -3.36 13.02
C SER A 319 -2.17 -3.41 11.49
N VAL A 320 -1.15 -2.88 10.80
CA VAL A 320 -1.06 -2.96 9.32
C VAL A 320 -0.89 -4.41 8.86
N ALA A 321 -0.10 -5.21 9.57
CA ALA A 321 0.08 -6.63 9.25
C ALA A 321 -1.21 -7.43 9.43
N GLU A 322 -1.94 -7.18 10.53
CA GLU A 322 -3.25 -7.82 10.78
C GLU A 322 -4.30 -7.39 9.75
N GLY A 323 -4.39 -6.09 9.46
CA GLY A 323 -5.29 -5.56 8.42
C GLY A 323 -4.97 -6.12 7.03
N SER A 324 -3.69 -6.28 6.72
CA SER A 324 -3.24 -6.96 5.49
C SER A 324 -3.69 -8.42 5.49
N GLY A 325 -3.50 -9.17 6.58
CA GLY A 325 -3.99 -10.55 6.69
C GLY A 325 -5.50 -10.68 6.44
N ALA A 326 -6.30 -9.74 6.98
CA ALA A 326 -7.74 -9.69 6.75
C ALA A 326 -8.09 -9.40 5.28
N ILE A 327 -7.37 -8.48 4.62
CA ILE A 327 -7.54 -8.19 3.18
C ILE A 327 -7.21 -9.41 2.32
N ALA A 328 -6.14 -10.15 2.64
CA ALA A 328 -5.78 -11.36 1.91
C ALA A 328 -6.89 -12.41 1.99
N SER A 329 -7.41 -12.67 3.19
CA SER A 329 -8.52 -13.63 3.39
C SER A 329 -9.82 -13.17 2.70
N ALA A 330 -10.14 -11.87 2.75
CA ALA A 330 -11.27 -11.32 2.01
C ALA A 330 -11.11 -11.48 0.50
N SER A 331 -9.88 -11.32 -0.01
CA SER A 331 -9.56 -11.51 -1.44
C SER A 331 -9.75 -12.97 -1.88
N GLU A 332 -9.36 -13.95 -1.06
CA GLU A 332 -9.64 -15.36 -1.31
C GLU A 332 -11.16 -15.63 -1.35
N GLY A 333 -11.92 -15.03 -0.45
CA GLY A 333 -13.38 -15.11 -0.46
C GLY A 333 -14.00 -14.50 -1.73
N VAL A 334 -13.46 -13.38 -2.20
CA VAL A 334 -13.85 -12.76 -3.49
C VAL A 334 -13.54 -13.70 -4.65
N MET A 335 -12.37 -14.33 -4.70
CA MET A 335 -12.02 -15.27 -5.76
C MET A 335 -13.00 -16.46 -5.82
N ALA A 336 -13.37 -17.03 -4.67
CA ALA A 336 -14.36 -18.11 -4.62
C ALA A 336 -15.73 -17.67 -5.16
N ALA A 337 -16.20 -16.47 -4.78
CA ALA A 337 -17.45 -15.91 -5.28
C ALA A 337 -17.39 -15.62 -6.79
N VAL A 338 -16.24 -15.19 -7.29
CA VAL A 338 -16.02 -14.94 -8.73
C VAL A 338 -16.06 -16.23 -9.53
N ASP A 339 -15.45 -17.31 -9.04
CA ASP A 339 -15.52 -18.64 -9.67
C ASP A 339 -16.97 -19.15 -9.73
N GLU A 340 -17.72 -19.04 -8.62
CA GLU A 340 -19.14 -19.40 -8.56
C GLU A 340 -19.97 -18.57 -9.55
N THR A 341 -19.72 -17.25 -9.62
CA THR A 341 -20.39 -16.37 -10.58
C THR A 341 -20.02 -16.73 -12.02
N GLY A 342 -18.77 -17.13 -12.28
CA GLY A 342 -18.30 -17.63 -13.57
C GLY A 342 -19.04 -18.87 -14.04
N MET A 343 -19.23 -19.83 -13.14
CA MET A 343 -20.04 -21.03 -13.41
C MET A 343 -21.49 -20.67 -13.76
N ALA A 344 -22.13 -19.82 -12.96
CA ALA A 344 -23.51 -19.37 -13.20
C ALA A 344 -23.65 -18.64 -14.55
N VAL A 345 -22.68 -17.81 -14.92
CA VAL A 345 -22.64 -17.12 -16.22
C VAL A 345 -22.52 -18.09 -17.40
N ASN A 346 -21.74 -19.16 -17.24
CA ASN A 346 -21.65 -20.21 -18.25
C ASN A 346 -22.97 -20.98 -18.40
N GLU A 347 -23.61 -21.36 -17.29
CA GLU A 347 -24.94 -21.99 -17.31
C GLU A 347 -26.00 -21.10 -17.97
N ILE A 348 -26.01 -19.81 -17.66
CA ILE A 348 -26.89 -18.83 -18.32
C ILE A 348 -26.63 -18.78 -19.82
N SER A 349 -25.36 -18.79 -20.25
CA SER A 349 -25.01 -18.79 -21.68
C SER A 349 -25.59 -20.00 -22.41
N VAL A 350 -25.42 -21.20 -21.84
CA VAL A 350 -25.99 -22.44 -22.39
C VAL A 350 -27.52 -22.38 -22.42
N ALA A 351 -28.15 -21.85 -21.38
CA ALA A 351 -29.60 -21.69 -21.31
C ALA A 351 -30.12 -20.74 -22.41
N ILE A 352 -29.44 -19.62 -22.66
CA ILE A 352 -29.81 -18.67 -23.72
C ILE A 352 -29.70 -19.31 -25.11
N GLU A 353 -28.65 -20.10 -25.37
CA GLU A 353 -28.52 -20.84 -26.63
C GLU A 353 -29.63 -21.87 -26.81
N GLN A 354 -30.02 -22.57 -25.74
CA GLN A 354 -31.14 -23.51 -25.77
C GLN A 354 -32.47 -22.79 -26.04
N VAL A 355 -32.73 -21.66 -25.39
CA VAL A 355 -33.91 -20.83 -25.63
C VAL A 355 -33.96 -20.38 -27.08
N THR A 356 -32.83 -19.90 -27.63
CA THR A 356 -32.75 -19.47 -29.04
C THR A 356 -33.09 -20.61 -30.01
N ARG A 357 -32.54 -21.81 -29.79
CA ARG A 357 -32.87 -23.00 -30.60
C ARG A 357 -34.35 -23.38 -30.49
N ASN A 358 -34.94 -23.28 -29.31
CA ASN A 358 -36.36 -23.56 -29.10
C ASN A 358 -37.24 -22.53 -29.82
N LEU A 359 -36.83 -21.25 -29.87
CA LEU A 359 -37.54 -20.20 -30.59
C LEU A 359 -37.48 -20.40 -32.11
N ASP A 360 -36.33 -20.83 -32.65
CA ASP A 360 -36.22 -21.19 -34.07
C ASP A 360 -37.16 -22.36 -34.43
N HIS A 361 -37.23 -23.36 -33.55
CA HIS A 361 -38.14 -24.49 -33.72
C HIS A 361 -39.61 -24.03 -33.66
N LEU A 362 -39.96 -23.20 -32.68
CA LEU A 362 -41.29 -22.61 -32.54
C LEU A 362 -41.69 -21.79 -33.77
N ALA A 363 -40.77 -20.97 -34.30
CA ALA A 363 -41.01 -20.22 -35.53
C ALA A 363 -41.29 -21.15 -36.73
N GLY A 364 -40.63 -22.31 -36.78
CA GLY A 364 -40.94 -23.38 -37.74
C GLY A 364 -42.36 -23.93 -37.59
N ILE A 365 -42.75 -24.27 -36.36
CA ILE A 365 -44.10 -24.78 -36.04
C ILE A 365 -45.17 -23.75 -36.41
N VAL A 366 -44.95 -22.46 -36.11
CA VAL A 366 -45.88 -21.38 -36.45
C VAL A 366 -46.08 -21.28 -37.97
N ARG A 367 -45.00 -21.30 -38.76
CA ARG A 367 -45.10 -21.30 -40.23
C ARG A 367 -45.86 -22.52 -40.77
N GLN A 368 -45.57 -23.70 -40.24
CA GLN A 368 -46.27 -24.92 -40.64
C GLN A 368 -47.75 -24.89 -40.26
N SER A 369 -48.08 -24.36 -39.08
CA SER A 369 -49.46 -24.20 -38.61
C SER A 369 -50.23 -23.20 -39.46
N ALA A 370 -49.63 -22.08 -39.84
CA ALA A 370 -50.22 -21.12 -40.77
C ALA A 370 -50.54 -21.76 -42.12
N ALA A 371 -49.59 -22.51 -42.71
CA ALA A 371 -49.82 -23.25 -43.95
C ALA A 371 -50.93 -24.31 -43.82
N ALA A 372 -51.00 -24.99 -42.66
CA ALA A 372 -52.09 -25.92 -42.37
C ALA A 372 -53.45 -25.22 -42.30
N MET A 373 -53.54 -24.02 -41.70
CA MET A 373 -54.78 -23.23 -41.65
C MET A 373 -55.24 -22.79 -43.05
N GLU A 374 -54.32 -22.41 -43.94
CA GLU A 374 -54.66 -22.15 -45.36
C GLU A 374 -55.18 -23.42 -46.06
N GLY A 375 -54.58 -24.57 -45.77
CA GLY A 375 -55.05 -25.87 -46.25
C GLY A 375 -56.47 -26.19 -45.77
N ILE A 376 -56.75 -25.99 -44.48
CA ILE A 376 -58.08 -26.19 -43.90
C ILE A 376 -59.10 -25.24 -44.53
N THR A 377 -58.74 -23.97 -44.71
CA THR A 377 -59.62 -22.97 -45.35
C THR A 377 -60.04 -23.40 -46.76
N ARG A 378 -59.11 -23.94 -47.55
CA ARG A 378 -59.44 -24.50 -48.88
C ARG A 378 -60.38 -25.70 -48.78
N THR A 379 -60.13 -26.62 -47.85
CA THR A 379 -61.00 -27.79 -47.64
C THR A 379 -62.41 -27.39 -47.23
N ILE A 380 -62.55 -26.43 -46.33
CA ILE A 380 -63.83 -25.85 -45.89
C ILE A 380 -64.60 -25.28 -47.09
N ASN A 381 -63.93 -24.50 -47.96
CA ASN A 381 -64.57 -23.95 -49.17
C ASN A 381 -65.05 -25.07 -50.11
N ASN A 382 -64.25 -26.14 -50.28
CA ASN A 382 -64.66 -27.29 -51.09
C ASN A 382 -65.87 -28.03 -50.50
N VAL A 383 -65.94 -28.14 -49.17
CA VAL A 383 -67.09 -28.73 -48.46
C VAL A 383 -68.33 -27.84 -48.63
N GLU A 384 -68.20 -26.52 -48.50
CA GLU A 384 -69.31 -25.58 -48.74
C GLU A 384 -69.86 -25.72 -50.16
N GLN A 385 -68.98 -25.75 -51.17
CA GLN A 385 -69.37 -25.94 -52.57
C GLN A 385 -70.05 -27.29 -52.79
N SER A 386 -69.50 -28.37 -52.21
CA SER A 386 -70.07 -29.71 -52.32
C SER A 386 -71.45 -29.79 -51.67
N ALA A 387 -71.62 -29.20 -50.50
CA ALA A 387 -72.90 -29.12 -49.82
C ALA A 387 -73.95 -28.33 -50.64
N ALA A 388 -73.53 -27.22 -51.28
CA ALA A 388 -74.41 -26.46 -52.17
C ALA A 388 -74.86 -27.27 -53.39
N ILE A 389 -73.94 -28.00 -54.03
CA ILE A 389 -74.27 -28.89 -55.16
C ILE A 389 -75.20 -30.01 -54.71
N SER A 390 -74.91 -30.66 -53.57
CA SER A 390 -75.78 -31.70 -53.01
C SER A 390 -77.18 -31.18 -52.69
N HIS A 391 -77.31 -29.98 -52.14
CA HIS A 391 -78.60 -29.35 -51.88
C HIS A 391 -79.42 -29.16 -53.16
N GLU A 392 -78.79 -28.63 -54.21
CA GLU A 392 -79.42 -28.43 -55.51
C GLU A 392 -79.87 -29.76 -56.14
N VAL A 393 -79.00 -30.78 -56.14
CA VAL A 393 -79.33 -32.11 -56.66
C VAL A 393 -80.50 -32.72 -55.89
N SER A 394 -80.48 -32.67 -54.55
CA SER A 394 -81.60 -33.17 -53.73
C SER A 394 -82.90 -32.40 -54.00
N SER A 395 -82.82 -31.08 -54.22
CA SER A 395 -84.00 -30.27 -54.60
C SER A 395 -84.58 -30.71 -55.95
N GLN A 396 -83.73 -30.97 -56.95
CA GLN A 396 -84.17 -31.47 -58.25
C GLN A 396 -84.79 -32.87 -58.16
N VAL A 397 -84.19 -33.79 -57.38
CA VAL A 397 -84.74 -35.13 -57.17
C VAL A 397 -86.11 -35.05 -56.50
N LYS A 398 -86.26 -34.19 -55.48
CA LYS A 398 -87.54 -33.94 -54.82
C LYS A 398 -88.60 -33.48 -55.81
N SER A 399 -88.30 -32.45 -56.62
CA SER A 399 -89.23 -31.93 -57.62
C SER A 399 -89.63 -32.97 -58.66
N ARG A 400 -88.69 -33.80 -59.13
CA ARG A 400 -88.97 -34.89 -60.09
C ARG A 400 -89.81 -36.01 -59.46
N ALA A 401 -89.59 -36.32 -58.19
CA ALA A 401 -90.39 -37.29 -57.46
C ALA A 401 -91.85 -36.81 -57.32
N ASP A 402 -92.06 -35.52 -57.01
CA ASP A 402 -93.40 -34.91 -56.95
C ASP A 402 -94.11 -34.95 -58.31
N GLU A 403 -93.43 -34.58 -59.38
CA GLU A 403 -93.97 -34.67 -60.76
C GLU A 403 -94.34 -36.11 -61.12
N SER A 404 -93.44 -37.06 -60.85
CA SER A 404 -93.66 -38.48 -61.12
C SER A 404 -94.82 -39.04 -60.28
N PHE A 405 -94.96 -38.59 -59.03
CA PHE A 405 -96.05 -38.98 -58.15
C PHE A 405 -97.40 -38.52 -58.71
N SER A 406 -97.47 -37.31 -59.28
CA SER A 406 -98.66 -36.81 -59.97
C SER A 406 -99.03 -37.68 -61.18
N VAL A 407 -98.05 -38.03 -62.02
CA VAL A 407 -98.27 -38.88 -63.21
C VAL A 407 -98.74 -40.29 -62.82
N VAL A 408 -98.17 -40.89 -61.78
CA VAL A 408 -98.61 -42.20 -61.27
C VAL A 408 -100.03 -42.12 -60.73
N THR A 409 -100.38 -41.05 -60.02
CA THR A 409 -101.74 -40.83 -59.51
C THR A 409 -102.76 -40.73 -60.66
N GLU A 410 -102.43 -39.98 -61.72
CA GLU A 410 -103.25 -39.89 -62.92
C GLU A 410 -103.40 -41.24 -63.64
N THR A 411 -102.32 -42.04 -63.68
CA THR A 411 -102.33 -43.39 -64.25
C THR A 411 -103.26 -44.32 -63.46
N ILE A 412 -103.22 -44.27 -62.13
CA ILE A 412 -104.12 -45.06 -61.26
C ILE A 412 -105.58 -44.67 -61.51
N ASN A 413 -105.88 -43.37 -61.60
CA ASN A 413 -107.23 -42.88 -61.92
C ASN A 413 -107.71 -43.39 -63.29
N SER A 414 -106.83 -43.34 -64.30
CA SER A 414 -107.14 -43.86 -65.64
C SER A 414 -107.41 -45.38 -65.63
N LEU A 415 -106.67 -46.14 -64.82
CA LEU A 415 -106.91 -47.58 -64.65
C LEU A 415 -108.24 -47.85 -63.95
N ALA A 416 -108.65 -47.03 -62.98
CA ALA A 416 -109.97 -47.12 -62.36
C ALA A 416 -111.10 -46.86 -63.37
N GLU A 417 -110.93 -45.91 -64.29
CA GLU A 417 -111.88 -45.69 -65.39
C GLU A 417 -111.94 -46.90 -66.34
N ILE A 418 -110.80 -47.47 -66.70
CA ILE A 418 -110.73 -48.70 -67.51
C ILE A 418 -111.43 -49.86 -66.79
N GLN A 419 -111.22 -50.03 -65.48
CA GLN A 419 -111.89 -51.06 -64.69
C GLN A 419 -113.41 -50.92 -64.78
N SER A 420 -113.93 -49.69 -64.70
CA SER A 420 -115.37 -49.42 -64.88
C SER A 420 -115.85 -49.81 -66.28
N SER A 421 -115.10 -49.46 -67.33
CA SER A 421 -115.43 -49.81 -68.72
C SER A 421 -115.41 -51.32 -68.97
N VAL A 422 -114.47 -52.05 -68.36
CA VAL A 422 -114.38 -53.52 -68.42
C VAL A 422 -115.60 -54.16 -67.76
N GLU A 423 -116.04 -53.66 -66.61
CA GLU A 423 -117.24 -54.16 -65.90
C GLU A 423 -118.54 -53.92 -66.70
N LEU A 424 -118.66 -52.75 -67.35
CA LEU A 424 -119.78 -52.46 -68.26
C LEU A 424 -119.78 -53.41 -69.46
N SER A 425 -118.61 -53.69 -70.03
CA SER A 425 -118.46 -54.64 -71.15
C SER A 425 -118.81 -56.06 -70.74
N TYR A 426 -118.38 -56.50 -69.55
CA TYR A 426 -118.74 -57.80 -68.98
C TYR A 426 -120.26 -57.95 -68.86
N THR A 427 -120.92 -56.92 -68.35
CA THR A 427 -122.38 -56.88 -68.19
C THR A 427 -123.09 -56.95 -69.54
N ALA A 428 -122.61 -56.22 -70.55
CA ALA A 428 -123.20 -56.21 -71.89
C ALA A 428 -123.09 -57.60 -72.58
N ILE A 429 -121.92 -58.24 -72.49
CA ILE A 429 -121.69 -59.59 -73.05
C ILE A 429 -122.52 -60.64 -72.31
N SER A 430 -122.63 -60.53 -70.97
CA SER A 430 -123.48 -61.43 -70.18
C SER A 430 -124.95 -61.33 -70.61
N ARG A 431 -125.45 -60.12 -70.85
CA ARG A 431 -126.81 -59.89 -71.38
C ARG A 431 -126.98 -60.43 -72.80
N LEU A 432 -125.95 -60.34 -73.65
CA LEU A 432 -125.98 -60.92 -75.00
C LEU A 432 -126.07 -62.45 -74.93
N ALA A 433 -125.30 -63.09 -74.06
CA ALA A 433 -125.35 -64.53 -73.84
C ALA A 433 -126.73 -64.97 -73.34
N GLU A 434 -127.32 -64.26 -72.38
CA GLU A 434 -128.67 -64.53 -71.87
C GLU A 434 -129.74 -64.39 -72.97
N ASN A 435 -129.70 -63.30 -73.74
CA ASN A 435 -130.65 -63.09 -74.85
C ASN A 435 -130.49 -64.14 -75.95
N SER A 436 -129.25 -64.55 -76.25
CA SER A 436 -128.99 -65.60 -77.25
C SER A 436 -129.52 -66.95 -76.82
N ALA A 437 -129.36 -67.32 -75.53
CA ALA A 437 -129.97 -68.52 -74.96
C ALA A 437 -131.51 -68.48 -74.99
N ARG A 438 -132.12 -67.30 -74.77
CA ARG A 438 -133.57 -67.12 -74.94
C ARG A 438 -134.01 -67.32 -76.39
N ILE A 439 -133.25 -66.82 -77.36
CA ILE A 439 -133.52 -67.03 -78.78
C ILE A 439 -133.37 -68.52 -79.14
N GLU A 440 -132.35 -69.22 -78.63
CA GLU A 440 -132.19 -70.67 -78.82
C GLU A 440 -133.44 -71.44 -78.41
N ASN A 441 -134.00 -71.12 -77.23
CA ASN A 441 -135.24 -71.72 -76.76
C ASN A 441 -136.43 -71.45 -77.69
N VAL A 442 -136.58 -70.22 -78.20
CA VAL A 442 -137.64 -69.88 -79.16
C VAL A 442 -137.46 -70.64 -80.47
N VAL A 443 -136.25 -70.70 -81.00
CA VAL A 443 -135.93 -71.42 -82.24
C VAL A 443 -136.19 -72.92 -82.10
N ASN A 444 -135.89 -73.51 -80.94
CA ASN A 444 -136.23 -74.90 -80.62
C ASN A 444 -137.74 -75.14 -80.63
N VAL A 445 -138.54 -74.23 -80.05
CA VAL A 445 -140.01 -74.31 -80.10
C VAL A 445 -140.51 -74.20 -81.55
N ILE A 446 -139.95 -73.30 -82.37
CA ILE A 446 -140.32 -73.18 -83.79
C ILE A 446 -139.96 -74.46 -84.55
N ASN A 447 -138.79 -75.04 -84.32
CA ASN A 447 -138.37 -76.30 -84.93
C ASN A 447 -139.34 -77.45 -84.54
N ASP A 448 -139.78 -77.50 -83.29
CA ASP A 448 -140.77 -78.48 -82.83
C ASP A 448 -142.16 -78.27 -83.45
N ILE A 449 -142.64 -77.02 -83.54
CA ILE A 449 -143.87 -76.67 -84.26
C ILE A 449 -143.75 -77.11 -85.71
N THR A 450 -142.62 -76.81 -86.35
CA THR A 450 -142.35 -77.14 -87.74
C THR A 450 -142.34 -78.65 -87.96
N LYS A 451 -141.71 -79.44 -87.09
CA LYS A 451 -141.80 -80.91 -87.16
C LYS A 451 -143.24 -81.42 -87.06
N ARG A 452 -144.04 -80.83 -86.17
CA ARG A 452 -145.47 -81.17 -86.02
C ARG A 452 -146.28 -80.77 -87.26
N THR A 453 -146.03 -79.60 -87.83
CA THR A 453 -146.67 -79.11 -89.06
C THR A 453 -146.34 -79.99 -90.25
N ASN A 454 -145.08 -80.40 -90.41
CA ASN A 454 -144.66 -81.35 -91.44
C ASN A 454 -145.39 -82.70 -91.29
N LEU A 455 -145.55 -83.20 -90.07
CA LEU A 455 -146.31 -84.44 -89.81
C LEU A 455 -147.81 -84.28 -90.08
N LEU A 456 -148.42 -83.15 -89.70
CA LEU A 456 -149.82 -82.84 -89.98
C LEU A 456 -150.08 -82.70 -91.48
N ALA A 457 -149.21 -81.98 -92.19
CA ALA A 457 -149.26 -81.81 -93.63
C ALA A 457 -149.06 -83.14 -94.38
N PHE A 458 -148.14 -83.98 -93.90
CA PHE A 458 -147.95 -85.34 -94.43
C PHE A 458 -149.20 -86.20 -94.26
N ASN A 459 -149.83 -86.18 -93.08
CA ASN A 459 -151.07 -86.89 -92.84
C ASN A 459 -152.22 -86.35 -93.71
N ALA A 460 -152.30 -85.03 -93.90
CA ALA A 460 -153.29 -84.40 -94.78
C ALA A 460 -153.08 -84.77 -96.26
N ALA A 461 -151.82 -84.84 -96.73
CA ALA A 461 -151.49 -85.27 -98.08
C ALA A 461 -151.87 -86.74 -98.32
N ILE A 462 -151.67 -87.62 -97.33
CA ILE A 462 -152.13 -89.01 -97.37
C ILE A 462 -153.67 -89.08 -97.49
N ILE A 463 -154.40 -88.34 -96.65
CA ILE A 463 -155.88 -88.32 -96.67
C ILE A 463 -156.40 -87.75 -98.00
N ALA A 464 -155.76 -86.70 -98.52
CA ALA A 464 -156.10 -86.12 -99.82
C ALA A 464 -155.87 -87.09 -100.99
N ALA A 465 -154.78 -87.88 -100.94
CA ALA A 465 -154.54 -88.96 -101.90
C ALA A 465 -155.58 -90.09 -101.77
N GLN A 466 -156.03 -90.40 -100.55
CA GLN A 466 -157.09 -91.38 -100.27
C GLN A 466 -158.47 -90.95 -100.80
N ALA A 467 -158.77 -89.65 -100.83
CA ALA A 467 -160.04 -89.11 -101.34
C ALA A 467 -160.14 -89.03 -102.89
N GLY A 468 -159.10 -89.46 -103.61
CA GLY A 468 -159.09 -89.54 -105.08
C GLY A 468 -159.25 -88.19 -105.77
N GLU A 469 -160.08 -88.11 -106.83
CA GLU A 469 -160.31 -86.89 -107.61
C GLU A 469 -160.86 -85.71 -106.76
N TYR A 470 -161.65 -85.98 -105.72
CA TYR A 470 -162.22 -84.95 -104.84
C TYR A 470 -161.19 -84.34 -103.86
N GLY A 471 -160.06 -85.03 -103.60
CA GLY A 471 -159.00 -84.59 -102.69
C GLY A 471 -157.84 -83.85 -103.37
N LYS A 472 -157.81 -83.81 -104.71
CA LYS A 472 -156.66 -83.35 -105.50
C LYS A 472 -156.21 -81.92 -105.17
N SER A 473 -157.17 -80.98 -105.03
CA SER A 473 -156.86 -79.59 -104.66
C SER A 473 -156.36 -79.47 -103.21
N PHE A 474 -156.82 -80.32 -102.29
CA PHE A 474 -156.33 -80.37 -100.91
C PHE A 474 -154.94 -81.00 -100.80
N GLY A 475 -154.62 -81.99 -101.64
CA GLY A 475 -153.32 -82.64 -101.68
C GLY A 475 -152.20 -81.68 -102.08
N VAL A 476 -152.44 -80.83 -103.09
CA VAL A 476 -151.49 -79.79 -103.51
C VAL A 476 -151.19 -78.81 -102.37
N VAL A 477 -152.22 -78.38 -101.63
CA VAL A 477 -152.03 -77.49 -100.47
C VAL A 477 -151.28 -78.20 -99.34
N ALA A 478 -151.56 -79.47 -99.08
CA ALA A 478 -150.87 -80.25 -98.05
C ALA A 478 -149.38 -80.48 -98.39
N ASP A 479 -149.04 -80.77 -99.65
CA ASP A 479 -147.65 -80.89 -100.10
C ASP A 479 -146.92 -79.53 -100.05
N GLU A 480 -147.59 -78.42 -100.36
CA GLU A 480 -147.00 -77.08 -100.23
C GLU A 480 -146.73 -76.71 -98.76
N ILE A 481 -147.67 -77.00 -97.84
CA ILE A 481 -147.46 -76.81 -96.39
C ILE A 481 -146.30 -77.70 -95.90
N ARG A 482 -146.19 -78.94 -96.40
CA ARG A 482 -145.09 -79.84 -96.06
C ARG A 482 -143.75 -79.28 -96.52
N ASN A 483 -143.67 -78.79 -97.76
CA ASN A 483 -142.46 -78.19 -98.32
C ASN A 483 -142.05 -76.93 -97.53
N LEU A 484 -143.01 -76.04 -97.25
CA LEU A 484 -142.78 -74.84 -96.42
C LEU A 484 -142.30 -75.20 -95.01
N SER A 485 -142.84 -76.28 -94.44
CA SER A 485 -142.41 -76.80 -93.15
C SER A 485 -140.98 -77.36 -93.21
N LEU A 486 -140.60 -78.12 -94.23
CA LEU A 486 -139.21 -78.60 -94.38
C LEU A 486 -138.22 -77.44 -94.56
N GLN A 487 -138.59 -76.43 -95.36
CA GLN A 487 -137.79 -75.22 -95.57
C GLN A 487 -137.65 -74.39 -94.29
N THR A 488 -138.72 -74.26 -93.52
CA THR A 488 -138.70 -73.61 -92.19
C THR A 488 -137.80 -74.39 -91.23
N GLY A 489 -137.85 -75.72 -91.26
CA GLY A 489 -137.02 -76.59 -90.41
C GLY A 489 -135.53 -76.44 -90.72
N HIS A 490 -135.18 -76.41 -92.01
CA HIS A 490 -133.81 -76.13 -92.45
C HIS A 490 -133.33 -74.76 -91.96
N SER A 491 -134.15 -73.71 -92.17
CA SER A 491 -133.82 -72.34 -91.73
C SER A 491 -133.64 -72.24 -90.22
N THR A 492 -134.50 -72.90 -89.41
CA THR A 492 -134.32 -72.96 -87.95
C THR A 492 -133.06 -73.71 -87.53
N GLY A 493 -132.61 -74.69 -88.32
CA GLY A 493 -131.34 -75.38 -88.12
C GLY A 493 -130.15 -74.47 -88.33
N GLU A 494 -130.14 -73.67 -89.40
CA GLU A 494 -129.11 -72.67 -89.67
C GLU A 494 -129.08 -71.59 -88.56
N ILE A 495 -130.25 -71.09 -88.15
CA ILE A 495 -130.36 -70.12 -87.03
C ILE A 495 -129.80 -70.73 -85.74
N THR A 496 -130.10 -71.99 -85.43
CA THR A 496 -129.53 -72.69 -84.27
C THR A 496 -128.00 -72.73 -84.33
N GLY A 497 -127.42 -72.94 -85.52
CA GLY A 497 -125.98 -72.89 -85.73
C GLY A 497 -125.38 -71.53 -85.38
N ILE A 498 -125.97 -70.45 -85.92
CA ILE A 498 -125.56 -69.06 -85.66
C ILE A 498 -125.67 -68.72 -84.16
N ILE A 499 -126.75 -69.12 -83.49
CA ILE A 499 -126.92 -68.86 -82.05
C ILE A 499 -125.88 -69.58 -81.21
N LYS A 500 -125.50 -70.82 -81.57
CA LYS A 500 -124.41 -71.55 -80.90
C LYS A 500 -123.07 -70.87 -81.07
N GLU A 501 -122.80 -70.33 -82.26
CA GLU A 501 -121.59 -69.53 -82.53
C GLU A 501 -121.57 -68.27 -81.66
N ILE A 502 -122.67 -67.49 -81.63
CA ILE A 502 -122.80 -66.29 -80.78
C ILE A 502 -122.61 -66.62 -79.30
N LEU A 503 -123.19 -67.72 -78.80
CA LEU A 503 -123.01 -68.17 -77.41
C LEU A 503 -121.55 -68.54 -77.11
N SER A 504 -120.89 -69.24 -78.04
CA SER A 504 -119.48 -69.60 -77.92
C SER A 504 -118.59 -68.35 -77.90
N GLU A 505 -118.77 -67.43 -78.86
CA GLU A 505 -118.02 -66.18 -78.94
C GLU A 505 -118.27 -65.28 -77.72
N SER A 506 -119.52 -65.19 -77.24
CA SER A 506 -119.86 -64.43 -76.03
C SER A 506 -119.14 -64.98 -74.80
N ARG A 507 -119.03 -66.31 -74.69
CA ARG A 507 -118.27 -66.95 -73.59
C ARG A 507 -116.79 -66.63 -73.68
N THR A 508 -116.18 -66.76 -74.85
CA THR A 508 -114.77 -66.39 -75.06
C THR A 508 -114.53 -64.90 -74.77
N ALA A 509 -115.46 -64.01 -75.17
CA ALA A 509 -115.38 -62.59 -74.84
C ALA A 509 -115.47 -62.34 -73.33
N ALA A 510 -116.37 -63.04 -72.61
CA ALA A 510 -116.47 -62.93 -71.16
C ALA A 510 -115.19 -63.41 -70.43
N ASP A 511 -114.58 -64.50 -70.89
CA ASP A 511 -113.30 -65.00 -70.35
C ASP A 511 -112.18 -63.96 -70.56
N ASN A 512 -112.08 -63.38 -71.76
CA ASN A 512 -111.10 -62.32 -72.07
C ASN A 512 -111.32 -61.04 -71.23
N ILE A 513 -112.56 -60.65 -71.00
CA ILE A 513 -112.92 -59.50 -70.15
C ILE A 513 -112.54 -59.78 -68.70
N THR A 514 -112.74 -61.02 -68.21
CA THR A 514 -112.33 -61.43 -66.86
C THR A 514 -110.81 -61.36 -66.70
N ALA A 515 -110.05 -61.88 -67.67
CA ALA A 515 -108.59 -61.76 -67.68
C ALA A 515 -108.14 -60.28 -67.73
N SER A 516 -108.83 -59.43 -68.49
CA SER A 516 -108.54 -57.99 -68.56
C SER A 516 -108.78 -57.30 -67.22
N LYS A 517 -109.83 -57.68 -66.48
CA LYS A 517 -110.11 -57.17 -65.13
C LYS A 517 -108.96 -57.48 -64.15
N GLU A 518 -108.42 -58.70 -64.18
CA GLU A 518 -107.27 -59.08 -63.35
C GLU A 518 -106.01 -58.27 -63.70
N LEU A 519 -105.74 -58.05 -64.99
CA LEU A 519 -104.61 -57.25 -65.44
C LEU A 519 -104.71 -55.78 -64.99
N VAL A 520 -105.91 -55.19 -65.07
CA VAL A 520 -106.15 -53.81 -64.60
C VAL A 520 -105.97 -53.70 -63.09
N GLN A 521 -106.50 -54.66 -62.32
CA GLN A 521 -106.33 -54.70 -60.86
C GLN A 521 -104.85 -54.76 -60.47
N ARG A 522 -104.07 -55.63 -61.14
CA ARG A 522 -102.62 -55.70 -60.95
C ARG A 522 -101.91 -54.41 -61.34
N GLY A 523 -102.39 -53.70 -62.37
CA GLY A 523 -101.90 -52.38 -62.76
C GLY A 523 -102.09 -51.33 -61.65
N VAL A 524 -103.25 -51.33 -61.00
CA VAL A 524 -103.57 -50.43 -59.88
C VAL A 524 -102.64 -50.71 -58.69
N GLU A 525 -102.45 -51.98 -58.33
CA GLU A 525 -101.55 -52.38 -57.24
C GLU A 525 -100.09 -51.95 -57.50
N LEU A 526 -99.59 -52.16 -58.72
CA LEU A 526 -98.25 -51.74 -59.12
C LEU A 526 -98.10 -50.22 -59.12
N GLY A 527 -99.13 -49.50 -59.59
CA GLY A 527 -99.17 -48.04 -59.52
C GLY A 527 -99.09 -47.52 -58.09
N SER A 528 -99.90 -48.10 -57.18
CA SER A 528 -99.89 -47.73 -55.76
C SER A 528 -98.50 -47.95 -55.12
N SER A 529 -97.90 -49.11 -55.36
CA SER A 529 -96.55 -49.42 -54.85
C SER A 529 -95.48 -48.46 -55.41
N THR A 530 -95.60 -48.08 -56.68
CA THR A 530 -94.72 -47.08 -57.30
C THR A 530 -94.90 -45.70 -56.65
N GLY A 531 -96.14 -45.31 -56.33
CA GLY A 531 -96.44 -44.07 -55.62
C GLY A 531 -95.82 -44.02 -54.22
N GLU A 532 -95.86 -45.13 -53.47
CA GLU A 532 -95.19 -45.24 -52.16
C GLU A 532 -93.67 -45.10 -52.27
N ALA A 533 -93.05 -45.75 -53.26
CA ALA A 533 -91.62 -45.63 -53.51
C ALA A 533 -91.21 -44.18 -53.86
N LEU A 534 -92.01 -43.48 -54.68
CA LEU A 534 -91.77 -42.07 -55.01
C LEU A 534 -91.89 -41.16 -53.80
N ARG A 535 -92.85 -41.41 -52.90
CA ARG A 535 -92.97 -40.68 -51.63
C ARG A 535 -91.74 -40.88 -50.75
N ALA A 536 -91.22 -42.10 -50.65
CA ALA A 536 -89.99 -42.37 -49.91
C ALA A 536 -88.77 -41.64 -50.49
N ILE A 537 -88.69 -41.51 -51.83
CA ILE A 537 -87.64 -40.73 -52.52
C ILE A 537 -87.78 -39.23 -52.21
N HIS A 538 -89.00 -38.69 -52.24
CA HIS A 538 -89.28 -37.30 -51.87
C HIS A 538 -88.78 -37.01 -50.44
N ASP A 539 -89.17 -37.84 -49.47
CA ASP A 539 -88.83 -37.63 -48.06
C ASP A 539 -87.33 -37.77 -47.81
N SER A 540 -86.68 -38.73 -48.46
CA SER A 540 -85.21 -38.90 -48.41
C SER A 540 -84.47 -37.70 -49.00
N SER A 541 -85.01 -37.12 -50.07
CA SER A 541 -84.45 -35.91 -50.69
C SER A 541 -84.62 -34.69 -49.80
N ALA A 542 -85.78 -34.53 -49.15
CA ALA A 542 -86.01 -33.46 -48.18
C ALA A 542 -85.07 -33.57 -46.96
N CYS A 543 -84.85 -34.77 -46.44
CA CYS A 543 -83.88 -35.01 -45.38
C CYS A 543 -82.44 -34.65 -45.81
N SER A 544 -82.05 -35.01 -47.03
CA SER A 544 -80.74 -34.64 -47.59
C SER A 544 -80.55 -33.12 -47.73
N MET A 545 -81.62 -32.39 -48.08
CA MET A 545 -81.61 -30.93 -48.11
C MET A 545 -81.41 -30.32 -46.72
N ASP A 546 -82.03 -30.87 -45.67
CA ASP A 546 -81.84 -30.39 -44.30
C ASP A 546 -80.39 -30.66 -43.82
N MET A 547 -79.87 -31.86 -44.07
CA MET A 547 -78.48 -32.20 -43.74
C MET A 547 -77.46 -31.27 -44.41
N THR A 548 -77.66 -30.95 -45.70
CA THR A 548 -76.77 -30.01 -46.42
C THR A 548 -76.83 -28.59 -45.84
N GLN A 549 -78.00 -28.16 -45.34
CA GLN A 549 -78.14 -26.90 -44.63
C GLN A 549 -77.40 -26.91 -43.28
N GLN A 550 -77.46 -28.01 -42.53
CA GLN A 550 -76.68 -28.18 -41.30
C GLN A 550 -75.16 -28.18 -41.57
N ILE A 551 -74.71 -28.84 -42.64
CA ILE A 551 -73.31 -28.81 -43.08
C ILE A 551 -72.88 -27.36 -43.33
N LYS A 552 -73.66 -26.60 -44.10
CA LYS A 552 -73.36 -25.18 -44.38
C LYS A 552 -73.19 -24.35 -43.10
N GLN A 553 -74.03 -24.58 -42.08
CA GLN A 553 -73.91 -23.90 -40.79
C GLN A 553 -72.62 -24.29 -40.07
N ALA A 554 -72.32 -25.60 -39.98
CA ALA A 554 -71.09 -26.08 -39.36
C ALA A 554 -69.83 -25.56 -40.08
N THR A 555 -69.86 -25.48 -41.40
CA THR A 555 -68.75 -24.94 -42.21
C THR A 555 -68.50 -23.46 -41.90
N ARG A 556 -69.54 -22.65 -41.68
CA ARG A 556 -69.40 -21.24 -41.26
C ARG A 556 -68.74 -21.09 -39.89
N GLU A 557 -69.10 -21.94 -38.94
CA GLU A 557 -68.51 -21.97 -37.60
C GLU A 557 -67.04 -22.41 -37.65
N GLN A 558 -66.71 -23.36 -38.54
CA GLN A 558 -65.33 -23.77 -38.80
C GLN A 558 -64.49 -22.63 -39.39
N VAL A 559 -65.02 -21.84 -40.34
CA VAL A 559 -64.32 -20.64 -40.87
C VAL A 559 -63.95 -19.67 -39.76
N ALA A 560 -64.89 -19.39 -38.84
CA ALA A 560 -64.63 -18.51 -37.70
C ALA A 560 -63.53 -19.06 -36.79
N SER A 561 -63.56 -20.36 -36.52
CA SER A 561 -62.56 -21.05 -35.70
C SER A 561 -61.17 -21.02 -36.33
N VAL A 562 -61.07 -21.29 -37.64
CA VAL A 562 -59.80 -21.24 -38.37
C VAL A 562 -59.21 -19.82 -38.38
N ARG A 563 -60.05 -18.79 -38.53
CA ARG A 563 -59.58 -17.40 -38.43
C ARG A 563 -59.02 -17.07 -37.05
N MET A 564 -59.70 -17.50 -35.97
CA MET A 564 -59.18 -17.28 -34.62
C MET A 564 -57.82 -17.95 -34.43
N VAL A 565 -57.67 -19.20 -34.88
CA VAL A 565 -56.38 -19.92 -34.82
C VAL A 565 -55.31 -19.20 -35.64
N ALA A 566 -55.63 -18.70 -36.84
CA ALA A 566 -54.70 -17.95 -37.66
C ALA A 566 -54.21 -16.67 -36.96
N THR A 567 -55.12 -15.89 -36.36
CA THR A 567 -54.75 -14.71 -35.56
C THR A 567 -53.85 -15.09 -34.37
N SER A 568 -54.16 -16.17 -33.64
CA SER A 568 -53.29 -16.64 -32.55
C SER A 568 -51.90 -17.05 -33.04
N MET A 569 -51.78 -17.61 -34.26
CA MET A 569 -50.47 -17.91 -34.84
C MET A 569 -49.66 -16.65 -35.16
N GLU A 570 -50.31 -15.57 -35.63
CA GLU A 570 -49.65 -14.28 -35.83
C GLU A 570 -49.16 -13.68 -34.50
N GLU A 571 -49.97 -13.75 -33.45
CA GLU A 571 -49.59 -13.31 -32.10
C GLU A 571 -48.39 -14.10 -31.55
N ILE A 572 -48.41 -15.44 -31.69
CA ILE A 572 -47.28 -16.30 -31.29
C ILE A 572 -46.03 -15.96 -32.10
N SER A 573 -46.16 -15.67 -33.40
CA SER A 573 -45.03 -15.24 -34.24
C SER A 573 -44.40 -13.94 -33.74
N SER A 574 -45.23 -12.95 -33.41
CA SER A 574 -44.81 -11.67 -32.83
C SER A 574 -44.10 -11.88 -31.49
N MET A 575 -44.69 -12.68 -30.60
CA MET A 575 -44.11 -13.01 -29.30
C MET A 575 -42.77 -13.73 -29.45
N THR A 576 -42.67 -14.71 -30.36
CA THR A 576 -41.43 -15.44 -30.65
C THR A 576 -40.33 -14.47 -31.08
N SER A 577 -40.66 -13.49 -31.93
CA SER A 577 -39.71 -12.47 -32.39
C SER A 577 -39.24 -11.55 -31.25
N GLN A 578 -40.14 -11.18 -30.34
CA GLN A 578 -39.79 -10.38 -29.16
C GLN A 578 -38.88 -11.15 -28.20
N ILE A 579 -39.16 -12.44 -27.95
CA ILE A 579 -38.32 -13.27 -27.09
C ILE A 579 -36.93 -13.47 -27.72
N LEU A 580 -36.85 -13.67 -29.05
CA LEU A 580 -35.58 -13.74 -29.78
C LEU A 580 -34.72 -12.49 -29.55
N ALA A 581 -35.32 -11.30 -29.65
CA ALA A 581 -34.64 -10.03 -29.37
C ALA A 581 -34.17 -9.96 -27.91
N ALA A 582 -35.03 -10.32 -26.95
CA ALA A 582 -34.68 -10.35 -25.53
C ALA A 582 -33.54 -11.35 -25.22
N SER A 583 -33.54 -12.54 -25.84
CA SER A 583 -32.46 -13.51 -25.72
C SER A 583 -31.13 -12.99 -26.29
N ALA A 584 -31.17 -12.24 -27.39
CA ALA A 584 -29.97 -11.61 -27.95
C ALA A 584 -29.39 -10.55 -27.01
N ASP A 585 -30.24 -9.72 -26.39
CA ASP A 585 -29.84 -8.75 -25.37
C ASP A 585 -29.27 -9.44 -24.13
N GLN A 586 -29.91 -10.53 -23.67
CA GLN A 586 -29.43 -11.32 -22.55
C GLN A 586 -28.04 -11.92 -22.86
N ALA A 587 -27.83 -12.45 -24.07
CA ALA A 587 -26.52 -12.96 -24.49
C ALA A 587 -25.44 -11.87 -24.45
N LYS A 588 -25.78 -10.63 -24.85
CA LYS A 588 -24.87 -9.49 -24.78
C LYS A 588 -24.56 -9.12 -23.32
N ALA A 589 -25.56 -9.10 -22.45
CA ALA A 589 -25.39 -8.83 -21.02
C ALA A 589 -24.49 -9.89 -20.37
N THR A 590 -24.74 -11.18 -20.63
CA THR A 590 -23.93 -12.30 -20.11
C THR A 590 -22.48 -12.21 -20.55
N ARG A 591 -22.20 -11.82 -21.82
CA ARG A 591 -20.82 -11.55 -22.28
C ARG A 591 -20.16 -10.38 -21.54
N SER A 592 -20.94 -9.36 -21.17
CA SER A 592 -20.41 -8.24 -20.38
C SER A 592 -20.06 -8.70 -18.96
N ILE A 593 -20.91 -9.51 -18.33
CA ILE A 593 -20.65 -10.06 -16.99
C ILE A 593 -19.41 -10.96 -17.01
N ALA A 594 -19.27 -11.82 -18.03
CA ALA A 594 -18.09 -12.66 -18.20
C ALA A 594 -16.78 -11.82 -18.25
N ARG A 595 -16.79 -10.69 -18.96
CA ARG A 595 -15.64 -9.77 -18.99
C ARG A 595 -15.40 -9.09 -17.64
N SER A 596 -16.45 -8.71 -16.93
CA SER A 596 -16.33 -8.14 -15.59
C SER A 596 -15.75 -9.14 -14.59
N ILE A 597 -16.11 -10.41 -14.70
CA ILE A 597 -15.52 -11.50 -13.90
C ILE A 597 -14.02 -11.58 -14.13
N GLU A 598 -13.57 -11.61 -15.40
CA GLU A 598 -12.13 -11.63 -15.73
C GLU A 598 -11.37 -10.45 -15.12
N THR A 599 -11.95 -9.25 -15.17
CA THR A 599 -11.35 -8.05 -14.54
C THR A 599 -11.30 -8.16 -13.01
N ILE A 600 -12.34 -8.70 -12.37
CA ILE A 600 -12.36 -8.88 -10.91
C ILE A 600 -11.36 -9.95 -10.48
N THR A 601 -11.22 -11.04 -11.24
CA THR A 601 -10.20 -12.06 -11.00
C THR A 601 -8.80 -11.45 -11.02
N GLU A 602 -8.50 -10.60 -12.00
CA GLU A 602 -7.21 -9.92 -12.12
C GLU A 602 -6.96 -8.97 -10.93
N MET A 603 -7.95 -8.15 -10.55
CA MET A 603 -7.87 -7.27 -9.38
C MET A 603 -7.70 -8.03 -8.06
N ALA A 604 -8.38 -9.16 -7.90
CA ALA A 604 -8.27 -10.00 -6.70
C ALA A 604 -6.85 -10.60 -6.58
N HIS A 605 -6.28 -11.07 -7.69
CA HIS A 605 -4.90 -11.52 -7.73
C HIS A 605 -3.90 -10.41 -7.36
N GLU A 606 -4.05 -9.21 -7.96
CA GLU A 606 -3.18 -8.07 -7.65
C GLU A 606 -3.29 -7.66 -6.17
N MET A 607 -4.48 -7.73 -5.59
CA MET A 607 -4.72 -7.44 -4.18
C MET A 607 -4.03 -8.45 -3.26
N VAL A 608 -4.11 -9.75 -3.56
CA VAL A 608 -3.38 -10.80 -2.81
C VAL A 608 -1.87 -10.54 -2.87
N ASP A 609 -1.33 -10.27 -4.06
CA ASP A 609 0.11 -10.00 -4.24
C ASP A 609 0.57 -8.73 -3.52
N SER A 610 -0.19 -7.64 -3.61
CA SER A 610 0.11 -6.39 -2.91
C SER A 610 0.08 -6.57 -1.39
N THR A 611 -0.90 -7.31 -0.89
CA THR A 611 -1.07 -7.58 0.54
C THR A 611 0.04 -8.48 1.07
N SER A 612 0.45 -9.50 0.31
CA SER A 612 1.61 -10.35 0.62
C SER A 612 2.90 -9.54 0.72
N ARG A 613 3.11 -8.58 -0.20
CA ARG A 613 4.23 -7.62 -0.11
C ARG A 613 4.13 -6.75 1.14
N GLN A 614 2.95 -6.23 1.46
CA GLN A 614 2.75 -5.36 2.63
C GLN A 614 3.02 -6.07 3.96
N VAL A 615 2.66 -7.35 4.08
CA VAL A 615 3.01 -8.19 5.24
C VAL A 615 4.53 -8.37 5.35
N ARG A 616 5.21 -8.65 4.22
CA ARG A 616 6.68 -8.75 4.19
C ARG A 616 7.35 -7.44 4.59
N ASP A 617 6.91 -6.32 4.03
CA ASP A 617 7.43 -5.00 4.33
C ASP A 617 7.17 -4.64 5.80
N GLY A 618 5.98 -4.98 6.33
CA GLY A 618 5.65 -4.87 7.75
C GLY A 618 6.62 -5.63 8.65
N HIS A 619 6.98 -6.88 8.30
CA HIS A 619 8.01 -7.64 9.04
C HIS A 619 9.38 -6.96 9.01
N GLN A 620 9.78 -6.37 7.88
CA GLN A 620 11.06 -5.68 7.75
C GLN A 620 11.08 -4.36 8.52
N ILE A 621 9.97 -3.61 8.52
CA ILE A 621 9.79 -2.42 9.34
C ILE A 621 9.82 -2.81 10.81
N ARG A 622 9.12 -3.86 11.24
CA ARG A 622 9.15 -4.37 12.63
C ARG A 622 10.58 -4.64 13.09
N HIS A 623 11.38 -5.33 12.27
CA HIS A 623 12.79 -5.58 12.56
C HIS A 623 13.61 -4.30 12.67
N SER A 624 13.34 -3.32 11.80
CA SER A 624 14.01 -2.02 11.83
C SER A 624 13.63 -1.22 13.08
N VAL A 625 12.36 -1.27 13.50
CA VAL A 625 11.87 -0.65 14.74
C VAL A 625 12.48 -1.30 15.98
N GLU A 626 12.61 -2.63 16.02
CA GLU A 626 13.34 -3.33 17.07
C GLU A 626 14.81 -2.89 17.13
N SER A 627 15.49 -2.81 15.98
CA SER A 627 16.88 -2.36 15.93
C SER A 627 17.04 -0.89 16.38
N VAL A 628 16.12 0.00 15.99
CA VAL A 628 16.11 1.39 16.45
C VAL A 628 15.81 1.47 17.95
N SER A 629 14.88 0.67 18.46
CA SER A 629 14.57 0.58 19.89
C SER A 629 15.81 0.22 20.70
N ASP A 630 16.56 -0.80 20.26
CA ASP A 630 17.78 -1.25 20.94
C ASP A 630 18.87 -0.16 20.87
N MET A 631 19.06 0.47 19.72
CA MET A 631 20.02 1.55 19.54
C MET A 631 19.69 2.76 20.41
N VAL A 632 18.42 3.15 20.47
CA VAL A 632 17.95 4.27 21.31
C VAL A 632 18.19 3.95 22.79
N ARG A 633 17.92 2.71 23.20
CA ARG A 633 18.19 2.26 24.58
C ARG A 633 19.68 2.34 24.92
N GLU A 634 20.53 1.78 24.05
CA GLU A 634 21.98 1.82 24.22
C GLU A 634 22.54 3.25 24.22
N MET A 635 21.99 4.13 23.37
CA MET A 635 22.37 5.55 23.32
C MET A 635 22.01 6.27 24.62
N PHE A 636 20.81 6.05 25.16
CA PHE A 636 20.41 6.65 26.44
C PHE A 636 21.24 6.12 27.61
N ASP A 637 21.53 4.83 27.64
CA ASP A 637 22.36 4.23 28.69
C ASP A 637 23.81 4.76 28.61
N ASN A 638 24.38 4.91 27.40
CA ASN A 638 25.67 5.57 27.20
C ASN A 638 25.66 7.05 27.59
N MET A 639 24.58 7.78 27.31
CA MET A 639 24.44 9.19 27.73
C MET A 639 24.39 9.33 29.26
N GLU A 640 23.69 8.42 29.94
CA GLU A 640 23.64 8.39 31.40
C GLU A 640 25.02 8.08 32.01
N GLN A 641 25.76 7.14 31.43
CA GLN A 641 27.14 6.86 31.81
C GLN A 641 28.06 8.08 31.60
N ARG A 642 27.96 8.75 30.44
CA ARG A 642 28.74 9.97 30.15
C ARG A 642 28.39 11.13 31.06
N ARG A 643 27.12 11.29 31.45
CA ARG A 643 26.70 12.28 32.44
C ARG A 643 27.37 12.01 33.79
N ASN A 644 27.36 10.76 34.25
CA ASN A 644 27.98 10.39 35.52
C ASN A 644 29.51 10.60 35.51
N GLN A 645 30.19 10.23 34.42
CA GLN A 645 31.61 10.52 34.22
C GLN A 645 31.89 12.03 34.18
N SER A 646 31.04 12.80 33.50
CA SER A 646 31.18 14.26 33.44
C SER A 646 30.98 14.90 34.81
N ALA A 647 30.03 14.42 35.61
CA ALA A 647 29.83 14.87 36.98
C ALA A 647 31.03 14.58 37.90
N GLU A 648 31.73 13.46 37.68
CA GLU A 648 32.98 13.15 38.37
C GLU A 648 34.10 14.13 38.00
N VAL A 649 34.25 14.44 36.70
CA VAL A 649 35.20 15.46 36.23
C VAL A 649 34.86 16.85 36.77
N VAL A 650 33.58 17.22 36.83
CA VAL A 650 33.12 18.49 37.44
C VAL A 650 33.53 18.55 38.92
N LYS A 651 33.34 17.46 39.66
CA LYS A 651 33.72 17.34 41.07
C LYS A 651 35.24 17.41 41.28
N ASP A 652 36.03 16.83 40.39
CA ASP A 652 37.49 16.93 40.41
C ASP A 652 37.97 18.36 40.10
N LEU A 653 37.32 19.04 39.15
CA LEU A 653 37.58 20.45 38.83
C LEU A 653 37.23 21.38 40.00
N GLU A 654 36.11 21.16 40.68
CA GLU A 654 35.75 21.88 41.91
C GLU A 654 36.73 21.60 43.06
N SER A 655 37.23 20.37 43.16
CA SER A 655 38.24 20.00 44.17
C SER A 655 39.58 20.68 43.89
N MET A 656 40.02 20.78 42.63
CA MET A 656 41.19 21.56 42.24
C MET A 656 41.02 23.05 42.51
N LYS A 657 39.84 23.63 42.24
CA LYS A 657 39.49 25.02 42.59
C LYS A 657 39.67 25.27 44.09
N ASN A 658 39.20 24.36 44.93
CA ASN A 658 39.34 24.46 46.39
C ASN A 658 40.79 24.25 46.87
N LEU A 659 41.56 23.36 46.24
CA LEU A 659 42.97 23.13 46.56
C LEU A 659 43.84 24.36 46.22
N THR A 660 43.51 25.06 45.15
CA THR A 660 44.22 26.27 44.69
C THR A 660 43.94 27.50 45.57
N CYS A 661 42.87 27.48 46.37
CA CYS A 661 42.57 28.49 47.39
C CYS A 661 43.15 28.18 48.78
N GLN A 662 43.67 26.96 49.01
CA GLN A 662 44.20 26.51 50.32
C GLN A 662 45.73 26.38 50.38
N LEU A 663 46.41 26.46 49.23
CA LEU A 663 47.85 26.69 49.10
C LEU A 663 48.11 28.18 48.91
#